data_AF-A0A928E1J2-F1
#
_entry.id   AF-A0A928E1J2-F1
#
_cell.length_a   1.000
_cell.length_b   1.000
_cell.length_c   1.000
_cell.angle_alpha   90.00
_cell.angle_beta   90.00
_cell.angle_gamma   90.00
#
_symmetry.space_group_name_H-M   'P 1'
#
loop_
_entity.id
_entity.type
_entity.pdbx_description
1 polymer ?
#
loop_
_entity_poly.entity_id
_entity_poly.type
_entity_poly.pdbx_seq_one_letter_code
_entity_poly.pdbx_strand_id
1 'polypeptide(L)'
;MKKIFKFVLWAVLLIVVVGAIGAFVFVKTFDLNRYKTQIAQIVYEQTGRKLSLNGNAGLKISLIPTIELNDVTFSNASWAKEPNMISAKAIDVAFSVLPLLKKEIVIDKVHLIEPKVYLELNEKGVANWDFSKKENTKQPQTEPDNQVQSLAKDTAQGAAIVSVLAKSLKIDKGEVVYQDLKTNTKHELKIKNISLKSENVDSDITADIDVVYNNEQIKANIVAGSINSVLQNAKNYPLKANVKAFGATAEIEGVLSDLLSDVKYDLKIKAQNPNGNFGAPAVKLNTTAKGNLKNVALNVASLDVATNEIKGTINADIGASKPVIKANLNSELIDLQKFSQTKTAQSSFNFVSTVYAANFVPDTPIDLSFLNLLNANLTLDVKKLVLNQDISFDNIKTDVVINGANANVNIKSLNAGGGNVTGTVSANTSNNFKINLKGNGIILQNLIKGLAVNGKNYFGILSGGKTDLSINLNTTGNTVRKAVENLNGQLITVVGESKIQTGDFKYLSGNFVSQILGALQLQKLDKSLDVSCAVLRTDIANGKAVFPKGIAFKSNRITVVSDGVINLKNDKIDFSIKPFNGKLADTNVAQAISSMLKVSGTVEKPRLAIDNSSVIKNVVGIAATGPAFLGSQMLLDVDDYPCYTALKGTTYENMFEAPSGVKAAGQSVYQGASDVVTGGINLVNDAAKGVLNLLRGKK
;
A
#
# COMPACT_ATOMS: atom_id res chain seq x y z
N MET A 1 57.73 9.28 59.98
CA MET A 1 56.61 8.92 59.07
C MET A 1 55.73 7.77 59.58
N LYS A 2 56.25 6.62 60.05
CA LYS A 2 55.42 5.46 60.50
C LYS A 2 54.45 5.72 61.68
N LYS A 3 54.75 6.63 62.61
CA LYS A 3 53.90 6.93 63.79
C LYS A 3 52.67 7.81 63.45
N ILE A 4 52.85 8.82 62.59
CA ILE A 4 51.76 9.70 62.12
C ILE A 4 50.77 8.90 61.26
N PHE A 5 51.28 8.02 60.39
CA PHE A 5 50.42 7.14 59.59
C PHE A 5 49.56 6.21 60.45
N LYS A 6 50.12 5.63 61.53
CA LYS A 6 49.34 4.82 62.49
C LYS A 6 48.30 5.65 63.25
N PHE A 7 48.62 6.89 63.62
CA PHE A 7 47.69 7.76 64.36
C PHE A 7 46.53 8.21 63.47
N VAL A 8 46.80 8.58 62.21
CA VAL A 8 45.77 8.88 61.21
C VAL A 8 44.91 7.65 60.94
N LEU A 9 45.51 6.46 60.82
CA LEU A 9 44.79 5.22 60.56
C LEU A 9 43.88 4.83 61.75
N TRP A 10 44.34 5.01 63.00
CA TRP A 10 43.52 4.82 64.20
C TRP A 10 42.40 5.86 64.34
N ALA A 11 42.68 7.12 64.00
CA ALA A 11 41.66 8.18 64.01
C ALA A 11 40.57 7.93 62.96
N VAL A 12 40.95 7.51 61.75
CA VAL A 12 40.00 7.13 60.69
C VAL A 12 39.21 5.89 61.12
N LEU A 13 39.86 4.88 61.70
CA LEU A 13 39.20 3.67 62.19
C LEU A 13 38.21 3.98 63.32
N LEU A 14 38.57 4.88 64.25
CA LEU A 14 37.67 5.35 65.31
C LEU A 14 36.44 6.06 64.73
N ILE A 15 36.63 6.97 63.75
CA ILE A 15 35.52 7.67 63.09
C ILE A 15 34.59 6.67 62.37
N VAL A 16 35.16 5.67 61.70
CA VAL A 16 34.37 4.62 61.03
C VAL A 16 33.58 3.79 62.05
N VAL A 17 34.19 3.41 63.18
CA VAL A 17 33.52 2.63 64.24
C VAL A 17 32.41 3.46 64.92
N VAL A 18 32.68 4.72 65.26
CA VAL A 18 31.68 5.62 65.85
C VAL A 18 30.53 5.87 64.87
N GLY A 19 30.83 6.08 63.59
CA GLY A 19 29.84 6.23 62.53
C GLY A 19 28.99 4.96 62.35
N ALA A 20 29.59 3.78 62.37
CA ALA A 20 28.89 2.50 62.28
C ALA A 20 27.97 2.26 63.48
N ILE A 21 28.43 2.57 64.70
CA ILE A 21 27.62 2.49 65.93
C ILE A 21 26.45 3.49 65.86
N GLY A 22 26.70 4.74 65.47
CA GLY A 22 25.67 5.76 65.31
C GLY A 22 24.60 5.39 64.27
N ALA A 23 25.02 4.88 63.11
CA ALA A 23 24.13 4.37 62.07
C ALA A 23 23.29 3.18 62.56
N PHE A 24 23.90 2.24 63.28
CA PHE A 24 23.20 1.11 63.87
C PHE A 24 22.14 1.56 64.90
N VAL A 25 22.47 2.51 65.77
CA VAL A 25 21.53 3.09 66.74
C VAL A 25 20.39 3.83 66.03
N PHE A 26 20.69 4.61 65.00
CA PHE A 26 19.67 5.33 64.20
C PHE A 26 18.70 4.35 63.52
N VAL A 27 19.19 3.31 62.86
CA VAL A 27 18.35 2.29 62.22
C VAL A 27 17.44 1.59 63.25
N LYS A 28 17.91 1.38 64.48
CA LYS A 28 17.11 0.78 65.57
C LYS A 28 16.08 1.73 66.20
N THR A 29 16.29 3.05 66.13
CA THR A 29 15.44 4.05 66.80
C THR A 29 14.50 4.81 65.86
N PHE A 30 14.79 4.85 64.56
CA PHE A 30 13.99 5.57 63.56
C PHE A 30 12.77 4.76 63.11
N ASP A 31 11.58 5.17 63.54
CA ASP A 31 10.31 4.52 63.19
C ASP A 31 9.54 5.32 62.11
N LEU A 32 9.63 4.85 60.87
CA LEU A 32 8.91 5.40 59.71
C LEU A 32 7.39 5.28 59.82
N ASN A 33 6.88 4.37 60.65
CA ASN A 33 5.44 4.12 60.74
C ASN A 33 4.67 5.33 61.32
N ARG A 34 5.35 6.20 62.11
CA ARG A 34 4.76 7.42 62.67
C ARG A 34 4.37 8.46 61.63
N TYR A 35 5.01 8.46 60.46
CA TYR A 35 4.78 9.46 59.40
C TYR A 35 3.75 9.01 58.35
N LYS A 36 3.32 7.75 58.37
CA LYS A 36 2.38 7.19 57.39
C LYS A 36 1.10 8.01 57.24
N THR A 37 0.51 8.42 58.36
CA THR A 37 -0.74 9.20 58.38
C THR A 37 -0.57 10.56 57.72
N GLN A 38 0.55 11.24 57.96
CA GLN A 38 0.82 12.55 57.37
C GLN A 38 1.03 12.44 55.85
N ILE A 39 1.79 11.44 55.39
CA ILE A 39 2.02 11.19 53.96
C ILE A 39 0.69 10.86 53.27
N ALA A 40 -0.12 9.97 53.86
CA ALA A 40 -1.42 9.60 53.32
C ALA A 40 -2.37 10.80 53.22
N GLN A 41 -2.36 11.70 54.22
CA GLN A 41 -3.17 12.91 54.24
C GLN A 41 -2.75 13.89 53.13
N ILE A 42 -1.45 14.16 52.99
CA ILE A 42 -0.92 15.03 51.93
C ILE A 42 -1.33 14.49 50.55
N VAL A 43 -1.16 13.18 50.33
CA VAL A 43 -1.55 12.56 49.06
C VAL A 43 -3.05 12.68 48.82
N TYR A 44 -3.89 12.50 49.85
CA TYR A 44 -5.33 12.68 49.75
C TYR A 44 -5.72 14.13 49.40
N GLU A 45 -5.13 15.11 50.07
CA GLU A 45 -5.40 16.54 49.84
C GLU A 45 -5.04 16.98 48.42
N GLN A 46 -3.98 16.39 47.85
CA GLN A 46 -3.50 16.70 46.50
C GLN A 46 -4.25 15.94 45.40
N THR A 47 -4.55 14.66 45.62
CA THR A 47 -5.09 13.77 44.57
C THR A 47 -6.58 13.45 44.71
N GLY A 48 -7.17 13.71 45.88
CA GLY A 48 -8.52 13.26 46.23
C GLY A 48 -8.64 11.73 46.31
N ARG A 49 -7.53 11.00 46.47
CA ARG A 49 -7.48 9.54 46.57
C ARG A 49 -6.68 9.12 47.80
N LYS A 50 -7.08 8.03 48.42
CA LYS A 50 -6.45 7.50 49.63
C LYS A 50 -5.23 6.67 49.27
N LEU A 51 -4.06 7.07 49.80
CA LEU A 51 -2.88 6.22 49.88
C LEU A 51 -2.93 5.43 51.19
N SER A 52 -2.86 4.09 51.12
CA SER A 52 -2.77 3.22 52.29
C SER A 52 -1.43 2.48 52.29
N LEU A 53 -0.70 2.61 53.40
CA LEU A 53 0.61 1.99 53.65
C LEU A 53 0.41 0.85 54.67
N ASN A 54 -0.17 -0.25 54.19
CA ASN A 54 -0.72 -1.33 55.02
C ASN A 54 0.37 -2.18 55.68
N GLY A 55 1.47 -2.43 54.98
CA GLY A 55 2.62 -3.18 55.48
C GLY A 55 3.62 -2.30 56.23
N ASN A 56 4.62 -2.90 56.88
CA ASN A 56 5.64 -2.15 57.63
C ASN A 56 6.45 -1.24 56.69
N ALA A 57 6.65 0.01 57.14
CA ALA A 57 7.64 0.92 56.56
C ALA A 57 8.92 0.84 57.40
N GLY A 58 10.06 0.58 56.77
CA GLY A 58 11.32 0.37 57.48
C GLY A 58 12.55 0.78 56.67
N LEU A 59 13.71 0.71 57.33
CA LEU A 59 15.00 0.90 56.67
C LEU A 59 15.63 -0.46 56.35
N LYS A 60 16.08 -0.68 55.11
CA LYS A 60 16.89 -1.86 54.79
C LYS A 60 18.26 -1.77 55.44
N ILE A 61 18.75 -2.91 55.93
CA ILE A 61 20.11 -3.04 56.46
C ILE A 61 21.07 -3.03 55.26
N SER A 62 21.54 -1.84 54.91
CA SER A 62 22.44 -1.58 53.79
C SER A 62 23.33 -0.38 54.10
N LEU A 63 24.50 -0.30 53.46
CA LEU A 63 25.37 0.89 53.51
C LEU A 63 24.72 2.11 52.84
N ILE A 64 23.69 1.89 52.01
CA ILE A 64 22.90 2.93 51.36
C ILE A 64 21.55 3.03 52.08
N PRO A 65 21.21 4.19 52.67
CA PRO A 65 19.93 4.42 53.32
C PRO A 65 18.79 4.14 52.33
N THR A 66 18.00 3.11 52.61
CA THR A 66 16.90 2.67 51.74
C THR A 66 15.64 2.52 52.57
N ILE A 67 14.59 3.26 52.22
CA ILE A 67 13.26 3.11 52.78
C ILE A 67 12.55 2.01 51.99
N GLU A 68 12.05 1.00 52.68
CA GLU A 68 11.19 -0.04 52.13
C GLU A 68 9.75 0.18 52.63
N LEU A 69 8.82 0.29 51.68
CA LEU A 69 7.38 0.39 51.94
C LEU A 69 6.70 -0.87 51.45
N ASN A 70 6.19 -1.69 52.36
CA ASN A 70 5.47 -2.92 52.02
C ASN A 70 3.97 -2.68 51.91
N ASP A 71 3.32 -3.40 50.99
CA ASP A 71 1.87 -3.38 50.75
C ASP A 71 1.31 -1.95 50.64
N VAL A 72 1.67 -1.31 49.53
CA VAL A 72 1.27 0.05 49.19
C VAL A 72 0.08 -0.01 48.26
N THR A 73 -1.00 0.69 48.62
CA THR A 73 -2.22 0.77 47.80
C THR A 73 -2.66 2.21 47.63
N PHE A 74 -3.15 2.56 46.45
CA PHE A 74 -3.70 3.86 46.11
C PHE A 74 -5.09 3.66 45.54
N SER A 75 -6.09 4.20 46.23
CA SER A 75 -7.50 3.96 45.92
C SER A 75 -7.86 4.47 44.53
N ASN A 76 -8.79 3.77 43.88
CA ASN A 76 -9.31 4.16 42.58
C ASN A 76 -10.36 5.28 42.68
N ALA A 77 -10.80 5.80 41.53
CA ALA A 77 -11.99 6.64 41.46
C ALA A 77 -13.22 5.88 41.97
N SER A 78 -14.19 6.59 42.57
CA SER A 78 -15.38 5.95 43.15
C SER A 78 -16.26 5.19 42.16
N TRP A 79 -16.17 5.53 40.88
CA TRP A 79 -16.90 4.90 39.78
C TRP A 79 -16.15 3.72 39.15
N ALA A 80 -14.87 3.53 39.50
CA ALA A 80 -14.04 2.51 38.88
C ALA A 80 -14.42 1.10 39.38
N LYS A 81 -14.19 0.10 38.54
CA LYS A 81 -14.52 -1.29 38.84
C LYS A 81 -13.56 -1.89 39.86
N GLU A 82 -12.27 -1.58 39.73
CA GLU A 82 -11.25 -2.05 40.65
C GLU A 82 -11.10 -1.07 41.82
N PRO A 83 -11.03 -1.53 43.08
CA PRO A 83 -11.01 -0.64 44.25
C PRO A 83 -9.72 0.16 44.38
N ASN A 84 -8.61 -0.36 43.86
CA ASN A 84 -7.28 0.27 43.91
C ASN A 84 -6.80 0.56 42.49
N MET A 85 -6.44 1.80 42.20
CA MET A 85 -5.84 2.18 40.93
C MET A 85 -4.39 1.67 40.84
N ILE A 86 -3.66 1.74 41.96
CA ILE A 86 -2.29 1.24 42.04
C ILE A 86 -2.17 0.38 43.29
N SER A 87 -1.52 -0.78 43.17
CA SER A 87 -1.01 -1.54 44.29
C SER A 87 0.41 -1.99 44.02
N ALA A 88 1.22 -2.17 45.06
CA ALA A 88 2.56 -2.72 44.93
C ALA A 88 2.88 -3.55 46.16
N LYS A 89 3.54 -4.69 45.96
CA LYS A 89 4.00 -5.54 47.06
C LYS A 89 5.02 -4.83 47.91
N ALA A 90 5.98 -4.16 47.26
CA ALA A 90 6.96 -3.33 47.92
C ALA A 90 7.46 -2.19 47.01
N ILE A 91 7.87 -1.10 47.63
CA ILE A 91 8.56 0.03 47.01
C ILE A 91 9.81 0.30 47.82
N ASP A 92 10.99 0.18 47.19
CA ASP A 92 12.25 0.62 47.78
C ASP A 92 12.66 1.97 47.21
N VAL A 93 13.01 2.90 48.10
CA VAL A 93 13.56 4.22 47.76
C VAL A 93 14.91 4.37 48.45
N ALA A 94 15.99 4.33 47.68
CA ALA A 94 17.35 4.52 48.16
C ALA A 94 17.79 5.97 47.99
N PHE A 95 18.54 6.49 48.96
CA PHE A 95 18.98 7.89 49.02
C PHE A 95 20.50 7.99 49.00
N SER A 96 21.02 9.09 48.42
CA SER A 96 22.46 9.35 48.39
C SER A 96 22.98 9.76 49.78
N VAL A 97 24.04 9.10 50.27
CA VAL A 97 24.59 9.31 51.63
C VAL A 97 25.19 10.72 51.82
N LEU A 98 26.04 11.18 50.90
CA LEU A 98 26.74 12.46 51.04
C LEU A 98 25.77 13.67 51.04
N PRO A 99 24.78 13.78 50.13
CA PRO A 99 23.75 14.82 50.19
C PRO A 99 22.93 14.78 51.48
N LEU A 100 22.57 13.58 51.98
CA LEU A 100 21.81 13.46 53.23
C LEU A 100 22.55 14.08 54.43
N LEU A 101 23.88 13.93 54.50
CA LEU A 101 24.70 14.58 55.54
C LEU A 101 24.69 16.12 55.43
N LYS A 102 24.42 16.66 54.23
CA LYS A 102 24.22 18.08 53.96
C LYS A 102 22.76 18.52 54.06
N LYS A 103 21.85 17.63 54.49
CA LYS A 103 20.39 17.85 54.55
C LYS A 103 19.73 18.03 53.18
N GLU A 104 20.33 17.51 52.12
CA GLU A 104 19.78 17.48 50.77
C GLU A 104 19.19 16.09 50.50
N ILE A 105 17.94 16.05 50.04
CA ILE A 105 17.25 14.79 49.68
C ILE A 105 17.52 14.53 48.21
N VAL A 106 18.31 13.50 47.92
CA VAL A 106 18.60 13.05 46.54
C VAL A 106 18.30 11.56 46.45
N ILE A 107 17.38 11.20 45.57
CA ILE A 107 16.96 9.81 45.34
C ILE A 107 17.98 9.15 44.40
N ASP A 108 18.58 8.05 44.84
CA ASP A 108 19.55 7.28 44.06
C ASP A 108 18.85 6.17 43.25
N LYS A 109 17.90 5.48 43.87
CA LYS A 109 17.19 4.36 43.25
C LYS A 109 15.75 4.27 43.72
N VAL A 110 14.85 4.02 42.79
CA VAL A 110 13.47 3.59 43.04
C VAL A 110 13.29 2.18 42.49
N HIS A 111 12.77 1.26 43.30
CA HIS A 111 12.48 -0.12 42.89
C HIS A 111 11.05 -0.49 43.25
N LEU A 112 10.22 -0.69 42.23
CA LEU A 112 8.84 -1.14 42.34
C LEU A 112 8.80 -2.67 42.16
N ILE A 113 8.26 -3.37 43.15
CA ILE A 113 8.17 -4.83 43.17
C ILE A 113 6.71 -5.24 43.05
N GLU A 114 6.40 -6.00 41.99
CA GLU A 114 5.06 -6.48 41.66
C GLU A 114 3.99 -5.36 41.66
N PRO A 115 4.22 -4.20 41.00
CA PRO A 115 3.20 -3.17 40.95
C PRO A 115 2.06 -3.57 40.00
N LYS A 116 0.81 -3.35 40.41
CA LYS A 116 -0.37 -3.49 39.56
C LYS A 116 -1.03 -2.14 39.39
N VAL A 117 -1.27 -1.75 38.14
CA VAL A 117 -1.90 -0.48 37.79
C VAL A 117 -3.17 -0.76 36.98
N TYR A 118 -4.30 -0.24 37.44
CA TYR A 118 -5.59 -0.30 36.77
C TYR A 118 -5.93 1.08 36.21
N LEU A 119 -5.93 1.19 34.88
CA LEU A 119 -6.30 2.37 34.12
C LEU A 119 -7.70 2.14 33.54
N GLU A 120 -8.69 2.86 34.03
CA GLU A 120 -10.08 2.68 33.63
C GLU A 120 -10.65 3.96 33.01
N LEU A 121 -11.44 3.81 31.94
CA LEU A 121 -12.32 4.84 31.40
C LEU A 121 -13.78 4.45 31.69
N ASN A 122 -14.56 5.35 32.28
CA ASN A 122 -15.99 5.12 32.45
C ASN A 122 -16.79 5.27 31.14
N GLU A 123 -18.09 4.98 31.18
CA GLU A 123 -18.99 5.11 30.03
C GLU A 123 -19.03 6.53 29.42
N LYS A 124 -18.70 7.55 30.22
CA LYS A 124 -18.60 8.96 29.79
C LYS A 124 -17.21 9.34 29.27
N GLY A 125 -16.27 8.40 29.20
CA GLY A 125 -14.89 8.62 28.78
C GLY A 125 -14.01 9.32 29.82
N VAL A 126 -14.45 9.42 31.08
CA VAL A 126 -13.64 10.00 32.16
C VAL A 126 -12.64 8.95 32.65
N ALA A 127 -11.37 9.34 32.75
CA ALA A 127 -10.29 8.50 33.20
C ALA A 127 -10.13 8.49 34.73
N ASN A 128 -9.79 7.33 35.31
CA ASN A 128 -9.56 7.24 36.75
C ASN A 128 -8.24 7.90 37.20
N TRP A 129 -7.30 8.08 36.25
CA TRP A 129 -6.06 8.87 36.41
C TRP A 129 -6.26 10.37 36.16
N ASP A 130 -7.50 10.83 36.02
CA ASP A 130 -7.83 12.25 36.08
C ASP A 130 -8.01 12.69 37.55
N PHE A 131 -7.01 13.44 38.03
CA PHE A 131 -6.98 14.02 39.38
C PHE A 131 -7.37 15.49 39.40
N SER A 132 -7.85 16.05 38.28
CA SER A 132 -8.24 17.44 38.24
C SER A 132 -9.36 17.71 39.25
N LYS A 133 -9.10 18.61 40.20
CA LYS A 133 -10.15 19.13 41.07
C LYS A 133 -11.09 19.94 40.19
N LYS A 134 -12.31 19.44 39.97
CA LYS A 134 -13.39 20.31 39.51
C LYS A 134 -13.62 21.35 40.60
N GLU A 135 -13.05 22.53 40.43
CA GLU A 135 -13.41 23.70 41.22
C GLU A 135 -14.93 23.83 41.17
N ASN A 136 -15.56 23.78 42.33
CA ASN A 136 -16.96 24.11 42.45
C ASN A 136 -17.15 25.53 41.96
N THR A 137 -17.94 25.64 40.90
CA THR A 137 -18.24 26.84 40.16
C THR A 137 -19.05 27.80 41.02
N LYS A 138 -18.47 28.97 41.33
CA LYS A 138 -19.20 30.25 41.43
C LYS A 138 -18.38 31.33 40.72
N GLN A 139 -18.85 31.72 39.54
CA GLN A 139 -18.45 32.87 38.71
C GLN A 139 -18.85 34.22 39.37
N PRO A 140 -18.46 35.44 38.88
CA PRO A 140 -18.11 35.78 37.48
C PRO A 140 -16.92 36.75 37.19
N GLN A 141 -16.46 36.65 35.94
CA GLN A 141 -15.82 37.62 35.01
C GLN A 141 -15.13 38.91 35.51
N THR A 142 -13.91 39.13 35.02
CA THR A 142 -13.59 40.31 34.18
C THR A 142 -12.53 39.96 33.12
N GLU A 143 -12.53 40.74 32.04
CA GLU A 143 -12.00 40.55 30.68
C GLU A 143 -10.45 40.69 30.51
N PRO A 144 -9.89 40.56 29.29
CA PRO A 144 -8.64 39.85 29.03
C PRO A 144 -7.41 40.76 29.08
N ASP A 145 -6.35 40.30 29.75
CA ASP A 145 -5.02 40.85 29.54
C ASP A 145 -4.03 39.77 29.07
N ASN A 146 -3.30 40.15 28.03
CA ASN A 146 -2.30 39.37 27.33
C ASN A 146 -1.13 39.06 28.25
N GLN A 147 -1.07 37.85 28.81
CA GLN A 147 0.18 37.30 29.36
C GLN A 147 0.37 35.83 28.97
N VAL A 148 0.56 35.58 27.68
CA VAL A 148 1.27 34.39 27.19
C VAL A 148 2.73 34.77 26.95
N GLN A 149 3.47 35.03 28.03
CA GLN A 149 4.94 35.12 28.02
C GLN A 149 5.51 35.12 29.45
N SER A 150 5.23 34.06 30.23
CA SER A 150 5.83 33.89 31.56
C SER A 150 5.98 32.42 31.98
N LEU A 151 6.47 31.56 31.08
CA LEU A 151 6.82 30.17 31.41
C LEU A 151 8.33 29.88 31.27
N ALA A 152 9.16 30.89 31.03
CA ALA A 152 10.61 30.71 30.79
C ALA A 152 11.53 31.36 31.85
N LYS A 153 11.00 31.78 33.01
CA LYS A 153 11.80 32.47 34.05
C LYS A 153 11.47 32.04 35.47
N ASP A 154 11.27 30.75 35.71
CA ASP A 154 11.30 30.22 37.08
C ASP A 154 12.30 29.07 37.20
N THR A 155 13.59 29.44 37.17
CA THR A 155 14.74 28.54 37.37
C THR A 155 14.61 27.75 38.69
N ALA A 156 13.83 28.24 39.65
CA ALA A 156 13.54 27.58 40.92
C ALA A 156 12.66 26.33 40.77
N GLN A 157 11.66 26.34 39.88
CA GLN A 157 10.79 25.17 39.65
C GLN A 157 11.50 24.09 38.82
N GLY A 158 12.33 24.48 37.85
CA GLY A 158 13.20 23.56 37.13
C GLY A 158 14.23 22.88 38.04
N ALA A 159 14.85 23.63 38.96
CA ALA A 159 15.76 23.08 39.97
C ALA A 159 15.07 22.13 40.95
N ALA A 160 13.81 22.41 41.32
CA ALA A 160 13.02 21.54 42.20
C ALA A 160 12.60 20.22 41.53
N ILE A 161 12.35 20.20 40.22
CA ILE A 161 12.09 18.94 39.48
C ILE A 161 13.39 18.13 39.37
N VAL A 162 14.52 18.80 39.14
CA VAL A 162 15.83 18.14 39.01
C VAL A 162 16.30 17.49 40.31
N SER A 163 15.97 18.05 41.48
CA SER A 163 16.38 17.49 42.78
C SER A 163 15.63 16.20 43.16
N VAL A 164 14.47 15.93 42.56
CA VAL A 164 13.64 14.74 42.84
C VAL A 164 13.91 13.58 41.86
N LEU A 165 14.72 13.79 40.82
CA LEU A 165 15.01 12.76 39.83
C LEU A 165 15.86 11.62 40.43
N ALA A 166 15.31 10.41 40.42
CA ALA A 166 16.05 9.21 40.77
C ALA A 166 17.07 8.86 39.66
N LYS A 167 18.31 8.56 40.04
CA LYS A 167 19.32 8.05 39.08
C LYS A 167 18.92 6.72 38.45
N SER A 168 18.17 5.89 39.18
CA SER A 168 17.68 4.63 38.64
C SER A 168 16.23 4.34 39.05
N LEU A 169 15.46 3.79 38.11
CA LEU A 169 14.13 3.26 38.32
C LEU A 169 14.11 1.81 37.86
N LYS A 170 13.65 0.90 38.72
CA LYS A 170 13.46 -0.52 38.38
C LYS A 170 12.03 -0.94 38.67
N ILE A 171 11.43 -1.69 37.77
CA ILE A 171 10.12 -2.33 37.93
C ILE A 171 10.32 -3.82 37.71
N ASP A 172 9.98 -4.66 38.69
CA ASP A 172 10.02 -6.11 38.57
C ASP A 172 8.60 -6.70 38.68
N LYS A 173 8.24 -7.56 37.71
CA LYS A 173 6.98 -8.34 37.72
C LYS A 173 5.70 -7.49 37.85
N GLY A 174 5.66 -6.35 37.17
CA GLY A 174 4.49 -5.47 37.18
C GLY A 174 3.35 -5.94 36.26
N GLU A 175 2.19 -5.32 36.41
CA GLU A 175 1.00 -5.53 35.60
C GLU A 175 0.30 -4.19 35.38
N VAL A 176 -0.05 -3.89 34.13
CA VAL A 176 -0.88 -2.73 33.79
C VAL A 176 -2.10 -3.25 33.05
N VAL A 177 -3.27 -2.92 33.57
CA VAL A 177 -4.56 -3.27 33.00
C VAL A 177 -5.24 -1.99 32.57
N TYR A 178 -5.49 -1.87 31.26
CA TYR A 178 -6.33 -0.82 30.71
C TYR A 178 -7.73 -1.38 30.43
N GLN A 179 -8.77 -0.68 30.85
CA GLN A 179 -10.16 -1.06 30.63
C GLN A 179 -10.98 0.15 30.17
N ASP A 180 -11.60 0.03 29.00
CA ASP A 180 -12.64 0.93 28.55
C ASP A 180 -14.00 0.30 28.90
N LEU A 181 -14.78 0.95 29.78
CA LEU A 181 -16.09 0.45 30.21
C LEU A 181 -17.19 0.75 29.18
N LYS A 182 -16.99 1.72 28.28
CA LYS A 182 -17.95 2.03 27.20
C LYS A 182 -17.92 0.96 26.11
N THR A 183 -16.73 0.53 25.70
CA THR A 183 -16.55 -0.49 24.66
C THR A 183 -16.38 -1.90 25.24
N ASN A 184 -16.28 -2.02 26.56
CA ASN A 184 -15.92 -3.24 27.28
C ASN A 184 -14.58 -3.85 26.82
N THR A 185 -13.66 -3.02 26.32
CA THR A 185 -12.35 -3.45 25.82
C THR A 185 -11.34 -3.49 26.96
N LYS A 186 -10.63 -4.63 27.09
CA LYS A 186 -9.58 -4.85 28.10
C LYS A 186 -8.25 -5.12 27.43
N HIS A 187 -7.20 -4.44 27.89
CA HIS A 187 -5.81 -4.67 27.50
C HIS A 187 -4.96 -4.93 28.73
N GLU A 188 -4.12 -5.96 28.67
CA GLU A 188 -3.26 -6.36 29.77
C GLU A 188 -1.80 -6.38 29.31
N LEU A 189 -0.95 -5.68 30.05
CA LEU A 189 0.49 -5.59 29.83
C LEU A 189 1.19 -6.13 31.07
N LYS A 190 1.91 -7.24 30.92
CA LYS A 190 2.73 -7.79 32.00
C LYS A 190 4.15 -7.29 31.86
N ILE A 191 4.67 -6.65 32.89
CA ILE A 191 6.04 -6.18 32.95
C ILE A 191 6.88 -7.28 33.58
N LYS A 192 7.78 -7.92 32.82
CA LYS A 192 8.78 -8.81 33.44
C LYS A 192 9.83 -7.98 34.15
N ASN A 193 10.40 -7.02 33.43
CA ASN A 193 11.37 -6.07 33.96
C ASN A 193 11.35 -4.77 33.15
N ILE A 194 11.37 -3.63 33.83
CA ILE A 194 11.77 -2.34 33.26
C ILE A 194 12.89 -1.77 34.12
N SER A 195 13.94 -1.26 33.51
CA SER A 195 15.07 -0.63 34.19
C SER A 195 15.47 0.63 33.44
N LEU A 196 15.38 1.78 34.08
CA LEU A 196 15.90 3.06 33.60
C LEU A 196 17.07 3.47 34.50
N LYS A 197 18.21 3.85 33.92
CA LYS A 197 19.43 4.23 34.66
C LYS A 197 20.11 5.43 34.01
N SER A 198 20.59 6.35 34.83
CA SER A 198 21.45 7.47 34.48
C SER A 198 22.32 7.80 35.70
N GLU A 199 23.65 7.90 35.55
CA GLU A 199 24.55 8.09 36.69
C GLU A 199 24.39 9.48 37.36
N ASN A 200 23.99 10.47 36.56
CA ASN A 200 23.70 11.85 36.96
C ASN A 200 22.97 12.54 35.80
N VAL A 201 22.52 13.78 36.00
CA VAL A 201 21.74 14.54 35.00
C VAL A 201 22.46 14.80 33.68
N ASP A 202 23.79 14.69 33.65
CA ASP A 202 24.65 14.89 32.48
C ASP A 202 25.03 13.60 31.77
N SER A 203 24.82 12.43 32.40
CA SER A 203 25.09 11.12 31.82
C SER A 203 23.94 10.61 30.95
N ASP A 204 24.27 9.83 29.93
CA ASP A 204 23.30 9.14 29.08
C ASP A 204 22.31 8.29 29.88
N ILE A 205 21.09 8.22 29.36
CA ILE A 205 20.00 7.44 29.91
C ILE A 205 19.98 6.09 29.21
N THR A 206 20.00 5.01 29.99
CA THR A 206 19.79 3.65 29.49
C THR A 206 18.45 3.12 29.97
N ALA A 207 17.66 2.54 29.08
CA ALA A 207 16.40 1.90 29.40
C ALA A 207 16.33 0.48 28.82
N ASP A 208 16.13 -0.50 29.70
CA ASP A 208 15.85 -1.88 29.35
C ASP A 208 14.38 -2.18 29.65
N ILE A 209 13.66 -2.70 28.66
CA ILE A 209 12.22 -2.98 28.73
C ILE A 209 12.03 -4.43 28.31
N ASP A 210 11.40 -5.23 29.18
CA ASP A 210 10.94 -6.59 28.90
C ASP A 210 9.50 -6.72 29.40
N VAL A 211 8.57 -6.69 28.45
CA VAL A 211 7.13 -6.75 28.70
C VAL A 211 6.47 -7.82 27.84
N VAL A 212 5.29 -8.25 28.25
CA VAL A 212 4.45 -9.18 27.50
C VAL A 212 3.10 -8.52 27.27
N TYR A 213 2.74 -8.39 26.00
CA TYR A 213 1.46 -7.83 25.56
C TYR A 213 0.79 -8.81 24.60
N ASN A 214 -0.49 -9.14 24.81
CA ASN A 214 -1.20 -10.15 24.01
C ASN A 214 -0.43 -11.48 23.88
N ASN A 215 0.14 -11.96 24.98
CA ASN A 215 0.97 -13.17 25.05
C ASN A 215 2.29 -13.13 24.25
N GLU A 216 2.63 -11.99 23.67
CA GLU A 216 3.82 -11.79 22.87
C GLU A 216 4.84 -10.95 23.62
N GLN A 217 6.09 -11.40 23.64
CA GLN A 217 7.15 -10.72 24.37
C GLN A 217 7.71 -9.56 23.54
N ILE A 218 7.81 -8.40 24.16
CA ILE A 218 8.40 -7.18 23.61
C ILE A 218 9.64 -6.87 24.45
N LYS A 219 10.78 -6.80 23.79
CA LYS A 219 12.06 -6.40 24.39
C LYS A 219 12.56 -5.13 23.72
N ALA A 220 12.97 -4.14 24.50
CA ALA A 220 13.66 -2.97 23.99
C ALA A 220 14.86 -2.61 24.86
N ASN A 221 15.95 -2.22 24.21
CA ASN A 221 17.10 -1.57 24.84
C ASN A 221 17.29 -0.21 24.18
N ILE A 222 17.30 0.85 24.98
CA ILE A 222 17.35 2.23 24.54
C ILE A 222 18.52 2.91 25.26
N VAL A 223 19.33 3.64 24.52
CA VAL A 223 20.35 4.56 25.02
C VAL A 223 20.03 5.93 24.44
N ALA A 224 19.85 6.92 25.30
CA ALA A 224 19.45 8.26 24.92
C ALA A 224 20.31 9.30 25.65
N GLY A 225 20.38 10.51 25.11
CA GLY A 225 21.13 11.60 25.73
C GLY A 225 20.67 11.95 27.15
N SER A 226 21.48 12.72 27.84
CA SER A 226 21.24 13.10 29.23
C SER A 226 20.00 13.98 29.44
N ILE A 227 19.46 13.97 30.67
CA ILE A 227 18.29 14.79 31.03
C ILE A 227 18.61 16.28 30.86
N ASN A 228 19.82 16.70 31.25
CA ASN A 228 20.26 18.09 31.11
C ASN A 228 20.28 18.51 29.62
N SER A 229 20.61 17.60 28.70
CA SER A 229 20.54 17.86 27.25
C SER A 229 19.10 18.17 26.80
N VAL A 230 18.09 17.53 27.40
CA VAL A 230 16.68 17.86 27.12
C VAL A 230 16.32 19.23 27.67
N LEU A 231 16.68 19.51 28.93
CA LEU A 231 16.37 20.78 29.61
C LEU A 231 17.02 22.00 28.93
N GLN A 232 18.20 21.80 28.34
CA GLN A 232 18.92 22.83 27.56
C GLN A 232 18.46 22.90 26.10
N ASN A 233 17.48 22.09 25.69
CA ASN A 233 17.04 21.95 24.30
C ASN A 233 18.22 21.71 23.34
N ALA A 234 19.08 20.74 23.67
CA ALA A 234 20.28 20.45 22.93
C ALA A 234 19.99 20.13 21.45
N LYS A 235 20.86 20.63 20.57
CA LYS A 235 20.74 20.43 19.12
C LYS A 235 21.13 19.02 18.66
N ASN A 236 21.78 18.23 19.51
CA ASN A 236 22.28 16.89 19.19
C ASN A 236 22.00 15.96 20.36
N TYR A 237 20.74 15.53 20.52
CA TYR A 237 20.36 14.56 21.53
C TYR A 237 20.51 13.14 20.95
N PRO A 238 21.52 12.34 21.36
CA PRO A 238 21.73 11.02 20.79
C PRO A 238 20.58 10.07 21.14
N LEU A 239 20.26 9.17 20.21
CA LEU A 239 19.28 8.11 20.39
C LEU A 239 19.78 6.83 19.71
N LYS A 240 19.80 5.74 20.47
CA LYS A 240 19.97 4.38 19.96
C LYS A 240 18.91 3.49 20.59
N ALA A 241 18.16 2.76 19.77
CA ALA A 241 17.13 1.85 20.25
C ALA A 241 17.19 0.53 19.48
N ASN A 242 17.13 -0.59 20.19
CA ASN A 242 16.98 -1.93 19.65
C ASN A 242 15.68 -2.51 20.18
N VAL A 243 14.73 -2.81 19.30
CA VAL A 243 13.40 -3.31 19.65
C VAL A 243 13.20 -4.67 19.01
N LYS A 244 12.68 -5.62 19.79
CA LYS A 244 12.22 -6.94 19.32
C LYS A 244 10.79 -7.12 19.79
N ALA A 245 9.87 -7.29 18.85
CA ALA A 245 8.45 -7.46 19.15
C ALA A 245 7.83 -8.35 18.08
N PHE A 246 7.03 -9.35 18.49
CA PHE A 246 6.28 -10.21 17.57
C PHE A 246 7.16 -10.86 16.48
N GLY A 247 8.38 -11.30 16.81
CA GLY A 247 9.32 -11.86 15.83
C GLY A 247 9.92 -10.86 14.82
N ALA A 248 9.55 -9.58 14.89
CA ALA A 248 10.18 -8.49 14.15
C ALA A 248 11.26 -7.80 15.00
N THR A 249 12.23 -7.19 14.34
CA THR A 249 13.28 -6.40 15.00
C THR A 249 13.46 -5.05 14.34
N ALA A 250 13.74 -4.02 15.13
CA ALA A 250 14.07 -2.68 14.66
C ALA A 250 15.29 -2.14 15.42
N GLU A 251 16.23 -1.57 14.68
CA GLU A 251 17.39 -0.84 15.17
C GLU A 251 17.25 0.61 14.68
N ILE A 252 17.27 1.55 15.61
CA ILE A 252 17.17 2.98 15.36
C ILE A 252 18.41 3.63 15.96
N GLU A 253 19.15 4.41 15.20
CA GLU A 253 20.35 5.11 15.68
C GLU A 253 20.42 6.50 15.04
N GLY A 254 20.60 7.54 15.84
CA GLY A 254 20.71 8.89 15.30
C GLY A 254 20.65 9.97 16.37
N VAL A 255 20.21 11.15 15.95
CA VAL A 255 20.07 12.31 16.83
C VAL A 255 18.69 12.92 16.72
N LEU A 256 18.22 13.44 17.85
CA LEU A 256 17.05 14.30 17.96
C LEU A 256 17.51 15.73 18.24
N SER A 257 16.66 16.70 17.94
CA SER A 257 16.88 18.12 18.23
C SER A 257 15.56 18.82 18.47
N ASP A 258 15.61 20.01 19.09
CA ASP A 258 14.43 20.83 19.36
C ASP A 258 13.33 20.09 20.18
N LEU A 259 13.75 19.22 21.12
CA LEU A 259 12.90 18.31 21.91
C LEU A 259 11.76 19.00 22.69
N LEU A 260 11.93 20.27 23.06
CA LEU A 260 10.93 21.05 23.82
C LEU A 260 10.00 21.89 22.92
N SER A 261 10.16 21.79 21.59
CA SER A 261 9.40 22.58 20.62
C SER A 261 8.96 21.71 19.42
N ASP A 262 9.62 21.83 18.28
CA ASP A 262 9.37 21.05 17.07
C ASP A 262 10.40 19.94 16.94
N VAL A 263 10.11 18.77 17.53
CA VAL A 263 11.02 17.62 17.55
C VAL A 263 11.48 17.28 16.15
N LYS A 264 12.79 17.47 15.91
CA LYS A 264 13.47 17.11 14.68
C LYS A 264 14.34 15.89 14.89
N TYR A 265 14.54 15.13 13.84
CA TYR A 265 15.29 13.88 13.89
C TYR A 265 16.15 13.68 12.64
N ASP A 266 17.27 12.98 12.83
CA ASP A 266 18.14 12.45 11.79
C ASP A 266 18.56 11.04 12.24
N LEU A 267 17.88 10.03 11.68
CA LEU A 267 17.89 8.65 12.16
C LEU A 267 18.32 7.70 11.05
N LYS A 268 19.08 6.67 11.41
CA LYS A 268 19.29 5.44 10.66
C LYS A 268 18.35 4.39 11.22
N ILE A 269 17.58 3.74 10.36
CA ILE A 269 16.57 2.75 10.74
C ILE A 269 16.85 1.47 9.96
N LYS A 270 17.06 0.38 10.69
CA LYS A 270 17.07 -0.98 10.13
C LYS A 270 15.93 -1.75 10.76
N ALA A 271 15.02 -2.27 9.97
CA ALA A 271 13.91 -3.07 10.48
C ALA A 271 13.76 -4.35 9.66
N GLN A 272 13.30 -5.42 10.30
CA GLN A 272 13.01 -6.68 9.63
C GLN A 272 11.82 -7.36 10.30
N ASN A 273 10.92 -7.85 9.45
CA ASN A 273 9.84 -8.75 9.82
C ASN A 273 9.97 -10.00 8.93
N PRO A 274 10.81 -10.98 9.31
CA PRO A 274 11.08 -12.14 8.47
C PRO A 274 9.86 -13.07 8.35
N ASN A 275 8.95 -13.03 9.32
CA ASN A 275 7.82 -13.94 9.39
C ASN A 275 6.60 -13.47 8.58
N GLY A 276 6.56 -12.20 8.16
CA GLY A 276 5.40 -11.66 7.45
C GLY A 276 4.10 -11.81 8.24
N ASN A 277 4.13 -11.42 9.53
CA ASN A 277 2.92 -11.36 10.35
C ASN A 277 2.16 -10.03 10.13
N PHE A 278 1.03 -9.86 10.83
CA PHE A 278 0.13 -8.70 10.68
C PHE A 278 -0.49 -8.54 9.29
N GLY A 279 -0.65 -9.63 8.55
CA GLY A 279 -1.22 -9.60 7.20
C GLY A 279 -0.28 -9.02 6.14
N ALA A 280 1.01 -8.84 6.45
CA ALA A 280 2.01 -8.31 5.54
C ALA A 280 3.01 -9.40 5.08
N PRO A 281 3.62 -9.30 3.89
CA PRO A 281 4.76 -10.13 3.49
C PRO A 281 5.96 -9.99 4.44
N ALA A 282 6.94 -10.89 4.28
CA ALA A 282 8.26 -10.67 4.87
C ALA A 282 8.86 -9.36 4.34
N VAL A 283 9.39 -8.54 5.25
CA VAL A 283 9.93 -7.20 4.94
C VAL A 283 11.29 -7.01 5.58
N LYS A 284 12.22 -6.39 4.85
CA LYS A 284 13.47 -5.85 5.39
C LYS A 284 13.64 -4.41 4.92
N LEU A 285 13.89 -3.50 5.85
CA LEU A 285 14.06 -2.08 5.61
C LEU A 285 15.43 -1.63 6.12
N ASN A 286 16.14 -0.87 5.31
CA ASN A 286 17.33 -0.12 5.68
C ASN A 286 17.20 1.29 5.08
N THR A 287 17.07 2.30 5.94
CA THR A 287 16.81 3.68 5.51
C THR A 287 17.40 4.69 6.47
N THR A 288 17.61 5.91 6.00
CA THR A 288 17.79 7.07 6.87
C THR A 288 16.55 7.96 6.81
N ALA A 289 16.07 8.41 7.95
CA ALA A 289 14.92 9.30 8.10
C ALA A 289 15.36 10.64 8.69
N LYS A 290 15.04 11.75 8.03
CA LYS A 290 15.32 13.10 8.49
C LYS A 290 14.07 13.94 8.43
N GLY A 291 13.83 14.81 9.41
CA GLY A 291 12.67 15.67 9.39
C GLY A 291 12.13 16.02 10.76
N ASN A 292 10.82 16.27 10.83
CA ASN A 292 10.07 16.48 12.06
C ASN A 292 8.74 15.70 11.98
N LEU A 293 7.86 15.89 12.97
CA LEU A 293 6.57 15.20 13.04
C LEU A 293 5.59 15.54 11.90
N LYS A 294 5.91 16.53 11.05
CA LYS A 294 5.08 16.98 9.92
C LYS A 294 5.73 16.69 8.57
N ASN A 295 7.04 16.81 8.47
CA ASN A 295 7.80 16.69 7.23
C ASN A 295 8.82 15.58 7.38
N VAL A 296 8.68 14.52 6.60
CA VAL A 296 9.51 13.32 6.67
C VAL A 296 10.27 13.15 5.36
N ALA A 297 11.59 13.05 5.43
CA ALA A 297 12.44 12.69 4.30
C ALA A 297 13.12 11.35 4.58
N LEU A 298 12.90 10.37 3.72
CA LEU A 298 13.51 9.04 3.76
C LEU A 298 14.47 8.89 2.58
N ASN A 299 15.67 8.41 2.87
CA ASN A 299 16.57 7.83 1.88
C ASN A 299 16.59 6.33 2.10
N VAL A 300 15.89 5.60 1.24
CA VAL A 300 15.69 4.15 1.32
C VAL A 300 16.86 3.48 0.61
N ALA A 301 17.82 3.01 1.40
CA ALA A 301 18.97 2.27 0.89
C ALA A 301 18.54 0.88 0.39
N SER A 302 17.56 0.25 1.05
CA SER A 302 16.94 -1.00 0.64
C SER A 302 15.61 -1.20 1.37
N LEU A 303 14.54 -1.43 0.64
CA LEU A 303 13.26 -1.95 1.11
C LEU A 303 12.99 -3.24 0.33
N ASP A 304 13.21 -4.38 0.95
CA ASP A 304 12.86 -5.69 0.42
C ASP A 304 11.47 -6.08 0.91
N VAL A 305 10.55 -6.29 -0.03
CA VAL A 305 9.21 -6.81 0.24
C VAL A 305 9.00 -8.07 -0.57
N ALA A 306 8.91 -9.23 0.11
CA ALA A 306 8.78 -10.53 -0.53
C ALA A 306 9.82 -10.75 -1.65
N THR A 307 11.10 -10.44 -1.41
CA THR A 307 12.24 -10.55 -2.35
C THR A 307 12.26 -9.51 -3.48
N ASN A 308 11.39 -8.48 -3.41
CA ASN A 308 11.41 -7.34 -4.31
C ASN A 308 12.13 -6.18 -3.64
N GLU A 309 13.36 -5.90 -4.07
CA GLU A 309 14.15 -4.79 -3.53
C GLU A 309 13.80 -3.47 -4.21
N ILE A 310 13.46 -2.46 -3.39
CA ILE A 310 13.14 -1.10 -3.80
C ILE A 310 14.11 -0.15 -3.10
N LYS A 311 14.62 0.84 -3.85
CA LYS A 311 15.52 1.88 -3.34
C LYS A 311 15.04 3.25 -3.80
N GLY A 312 15.51 4.30 -3.13
CA GLY A 312 15.29 5.67 -3.59
C GLY A 312 14.92 6.64 -2.47
N THR A 313 14.24 7.72 -2.83
CA THR A 313 13.89 8.80 -1.88
C THR A 313 12.39 8.96 -1.73
N ILE A 314 11.95 9.29 -0.52
CA ILE A 314 10.55 9.57 -0.20
C ILE A 314 10.52 10.84 0.64
N ASN A 315 9.75 11.85 0.22
CA ASN A 315 9.45 13.03 0.99
C ASN A 315 7.95 13.08 1.24
N ALA A 316 7.54 13.19 2.49
CA ALA A 316 6.13 13.24 2.87
C ALA A 316 5.87 14.46 3.76
N ASP A 317 4.91 15.30 3.37
CA ASP A 317 4.26 16.26 4.27
C ASP A 317 3.01 15.57 4.82
N ILE A 318 3.07 15.17 6.09
CA ILE A 318 1.98 14.55 6.84
C ILE A 318 1.29 15.53 7.79
N GLY A 319 1.76 16.79 7.85
CA GLY A 319 1.14 17.86 8.64
C GLY A 319 -0.03 18.54 7.92
N ALA A 320 -0.12 18.39 6.60
CA ALA A 320 -1.24 18.85 5.80
C ALA A 320 -2.54 18.07 6.08
N SER A 321 -3.70 18.69 5.86
CA SER A 321 -5.02 18.03 6.00
C SER A 321 -5.19 16.82 5.08
N LYS A 322 -4.47 16.80 3.95
CA LYS A 322 -4.23 15.63 3.10
C LYS A 322 -2.72 15.46 2.94
N PRO A 323 -2.15 14.32 3.37
CA PRO A 323 -0.73 14.07 3.19
C PRO A 323 -0.28 14.22 1.74
N VAL A 324 0.90 14.79 1.53
CA VAL A 324 1.51 14.94 0.20
C VAL A 324 2.80 14.13 0.16
N ILE A 325 2.86 13.14 -0.72
CA ILE A 325 4.00 12.25 -0.87
C ILE A 325 4.69 12.53 -2.20
N LYS A 326 6.01 12.72 -2.18
CA LYS A 326 6.86 12.75 -3.36
C LYS A 326 7.87 11.62 -3.26
N ALA A 327 7.96 10.76 -4.26
CA ALA A 327 8.91 9.66 -4.22
C ALA A 327 9.62 9.47 -5.56
N ASN A 328 10.89 9.10 -5.50
CA ASN A 328 11.64 8.61 -6.65
C ASN A 328 12.18 7.24 -6.28
N LEU A 329 11.59 6.19 -6.87
CA LEU A 329 11.81 4.81 -6.51
C LEU A 329 12.40 4.05 -7.70
N ASN A 330 13.37 3.19 -7.42
CA ASN A 330 13.92 2.27 -8.40
C ASN A 330 13.93 0.83 -7.88
N SER A 331 13.87 -0.11 -8.81
CA SER A 331 13.99 -1.54 -8.54
C SER A 331 14.65 -2.28 -9.70
N GLU A 332 15.52 -3.23 -9.40
CA GLU A 332 16.10 -4.12 -10.41
C GLU A 332 15.08 -5.15 -10.91
N LEU A 333 14.22 -5.63 -10.00
CA LEU A 333 13.23 -6.66 -10.28
C LEU A 333 12.00 -6.46 -9.39
N ILE A 334 10.84 -6.40 -10.03
CA ILE A 334 9.55 -6.60 -9.39
C ILE A 334 8.92 -7.86 -9.96
N ASP A 335 8.75 -8.90 -9.14
CA ASP A 335 8.05 -10.13 -9.47
C ASP A 335 6.72 -10.20 -8.72
N LEU A 336 5.64 -9.93 -9.46
CA LEU A 336 4.28 -9.89 -8.90
C LEU A 336 3.81 -11.24 -8.36
N GLN A 337 4.41 -12.34 -8.82
CA GLN A 337 4.09 -13.68 -8.34
C GLN A 337 4.51 -13.88 -6.88
N LYS A 338 5.52 -13.14 -6.41
CA LYS A 338 5.99 -13.20 -5.01
C LYS A 338 5.01 -12.59 -4.02
N PHE A 339 4.21 -11.62 -4.45
CA PHE A 339 3.17 -11.03 -3.59
C PHE A 339 1.97 -11.98 -3.41
N SER A 340 1.62 -12.74 -4.45
CA SER A 340 0.52 -13.71 -4.41
C SER A 340 0.78 -14.90 -3.48
N GLN A 341 2.02 -15.13 -3.04
CA GLN A 341 2.39 -16.24 -2.15
C GLN A 341 2.17 -15.94 -0.66
N THR A 342 1.72 -14.72 -0.31
CA THR A 342 1.41 -14.39 1.08
C THR A 342 0.00 -14.87 1.46
N LYS A 343 -0.04 -15.80 2.43
CA LYS A 343 -1.22 -16.56 2.89
C LYS A 343 -2.38 -15.74 3.50
N THR A 344 -2.40 -14.41 3.37
CA THR A 344 -3.45 -13.54 3.93
C THR A 344 -4.08 -12.54 2.94
N ALA A 345 -3.74 -12.64 1.65
CA ALA A 345 -4.46 -11.92 0.58
C ALA A 345 -5.09 -12.87 -0.44
N GLN A 346 -5.29 -14.13 -0.07
CA GLN A 346 -6.03 -15.12 -0.86
C GLN A 346 -7.56 -14.99 -0.65
N SER A 347 -8.06 -13.75 -0.54
CA SER A 347 -9.48 -13.44 -0.43
C SER A 347 -9.99 -12.44 -1.48
N SER A 348 -9.27 -12.27 -2.60
CA SER A 348 -9.84 -11.59 -3.78
C SER A 348 -9.45 -12.15 -5.15
N PHE A 349 -8.60 -13.18 -5.24
CA PHE A 349 -8.35 -13.90 -6.50
C PHE A 349 -8.21 -15.42 -6.32
N ASN A 350 -9.15 -16.06 -5.61
CA ASN A 350 -9.34 -17.52 -5.74
C ASN A 350 -9.98 -17.80 -7.10
N PHE A 351 -9.16 -17.88 -8.15
CA PHE A 351 -9.58 -18.28 -9.49
C PHE A 351 -9.68 -19.81 -9.67
N VAL A 352 -9.84 -20.57 -8.58
CA VAL A 352 -10.00 -22.03 -8.66
C VAL A 352 -11.19 -22.51 -7.85
N SER A 353 -12.14 -23.06 -8.61
CA SER A 353 -13.23 -23.99 -8.27
C SER A 353 -14.33 -23.54 -7.31
N THR A 354 -15.31 -22.82 -7.84
CA THR A 354 -16.72 -23.17 -7.58
C THR A 354 -17.43 -23.44 -8.91
N VAL A 355 -18.04 -24.62 -8.95
CA VAL A 355 -18.74 -25.22 -10.08
C VAL A 355 -20.11 -24.56 -10.20
N TYR A 356 -20.17 -23.31 -10.67
CA TYR A 356 -21.36 -22.64 -11.20
C TYR A 356 -20.86 -21.58 -12.20
N ALA A 357 -21.51 -21.45 -13.35
CA ALA A 357 -21.10 -20.60 -14.47
C ALA A 357 -20.67 -19.19 -14.02
N ALA A 358 -19.36 -18.96 -13.88
CA ALA A 358 -18.82 -17.64 -13.62
C ALA A 358 -18.95 -16.83 -14.92
N ASN A 359 -19.61 -15.68 -14.88
CA ASN A 359 -19.70 -14.80 -16.04
C ASN A 359 -18.29 -14.35 -16.48
N PHE A 360 -18.00 -14.39 -17.79
CA PHE A 360 -16.72 -13.99 -18.40
C PHE A 360 -16.17 -12.66 -17.86
N VAL A 361 -17.06 -11.70 -17.58
CA VAL A 361 -16.73 -10.46 -16.85
C VAL A 361 -17.41 -10.45 -15.47
N PRO A 362 -16.65 -10.38 -14.36
CA PRO A 362 -17.24 -10.37 -13.02
C PRO A 362 -17.87 -9.02 -12.68
N ASP A 363 -18.88 -9.01 -11.80
CA ASP A 363 -19.49 -7.78 -11.26
C ASP A 363 -18.79 -7.30 -9.97
N THR A 364 -17.46 -7.40 -9.95
CA THR A 364 -16.64 -7.04 -8.78
C THR A 364 -16.64 -5.52 -8.57
N PRO A 365 -16.94 -5.01 -7.36
CA PRO A 365 -16.84 -3.58 -7.04
C PRO A 365 -15.43 -3.03 -7.26
N ILE A 366 -15.35 -1.80 -7.78
CA ILE A 366 -14.10 -1.06 -7.91
C ILE A 366 -14.09 0.04 -6.85
N ASP A 367 -13.23 -0.10 -5.84
CA ASP A 367 -13.06 0.90 -4.78
C ASP A 367 -11.80 1.75 -5.01
N LEU A 368 -12.00 3.04 -5.24
CA LEU A 368 -10.96 4.05 -5.42
C LEU A 368 -10.94 5.09 -4.29
N SER A 369 -11.60 4.80 -3.16
CA SER A 369 -11.67 5.70 -2.00
C SER A 369 -10.29 6.08 -1.46
N PHE A 370 -9.29 5.20 -1.64
CA PHE A 370 -7.91 5.45 -1.26
C PHE A 370 -7.30 6.70 -1.94
N LEU A 371 -7.80 7.10 -3.12
CA LEU A 371 -7.33 8.30 -3.82
C LEU A 371 -7.63 9.59 -3.05
N ASN A 372 -8.65 9.58 -2.19
CA ASN A 372 -8.99 10.73 -1.35
C ASN A 372 -8.09 10.88 -0.12
N LEU A 373 -7.32 9.84 0.23
CA LEU A 373 -6.55 9.78 1.47
C LEU A 373 -5.28 10.62 1.40
N LEU A 374 -4.69 10.80 0.22
CA LEU A 374 -3.42 11.50 0.04
C LEU A 374 -3.24 12.03 -1.39
N ASN A 375 -2.34 13.00 -1.52
CA ASN A 375 -1.78 13.40 -2.81
C ASN A 375 -0.40 12.76 -2.98
N ALA A 376 -0.05 12.38 -4.20
CA ALA A 376 1.22 11.75 -4.51
C ALA A 376 1.82 12.22 -5.84
N ASN A 377 3.15 12.30 -5.90
CA ASN A 377 3.93 12.39 -7.13
C ASN A 377 5.08 11.38 -7.04
N LEU A 378 4.96 10.27 -7.75
CA LEU A 378 5.88 9.15 -7.69
C LEU A 378 6.53 8.98 -9.05
N THR A 379 7.85 8.89 -9.10
CA THR A 379 8.58 8.38 -10.27
C THR A 379 9.07 6.99 -9.94
N LEU A 380 8.84 6.04 -10.84
CA LEU A 380 9.21 4.64 -10.69
C LEU A 380 10.05 4.19 -11.90
N ASP A 381 11.24 3.66 -11.63
CA ASP A 381 12.16 3.06 -12.61
C ASP A 381 12.43 1.59 -12.25
N VAL A 382 11.85 0.66 -13.03
CA VAL A 382 11.99 -0.78 -12.81
C VAL A 382 12.69 -1.41 -13.99
N LYS A 383 13.83 -2.07 -13.77
CA LYS A 383 14.55 -2.71 -14.87
C LYS A 383 13.80 -3.92 -15.43
N LYS A 384 13.17 -4.71 -14.57
CA LYS A 384 12.38 -5.88 -14.96
C LYS A 384 11.12 -6.04 -14.11
N LEU A 385 9.97 -6.14 -14.76
CA LEU A 385 8.69 -6.46 -14.15
C LEU A 385 8.22 -7.83 -14.64
N VAL A 386 8.09 -8.79 -13.74
CA VAL A 386 7.53 -10.11 -14.03
C VAL A 386 6.07 -10.11 -13.58
N LEU A 387 5.16 -10.21 -14.54
CA LEU A 387 3.72 -10.28 -14.28
C LEU A 387 3.32 -11.72 -13.92
N ASN A 388 3.82 -12.69 -14.69
CA ASN A 388 3.64 -14.12 -14.46
C ASN A 388 4.78 -14.92 -15.15
N GLN A 389 4.68 -16.25 -15.15
CA GLN A 389 5.69 -17.14 -15.76
C GLN A 389 5.93 -16.89 -17.27
N ASP A 390 4.96 -16.33 -17.99
CA ASP A 390 4.95 -16.18 -19.44
C ASP A 390 5.20 -14.74 -19.91
N ILE A 391 4.90 -13.75 -19.06
CA ILE A 391 4.89 -12.33 -19.41
C ILE A 391 5.81 -11.56 -18.47
N SER A 392 6.79 -10.88 -19.06
CA SER A 392 7.63 -9.90 -18.39
C SER A 392 7.84 -8.67 -19.27
N PHE A 393 8.09 -7.54 -18.60
CA PHE A 393 8.45 -6.27 -19.23
C PHE A 393 9.82 -5.84 -18.72
N ASP A 394 10.55 -5.10 -19.54
CA ASP A 394 11.85 -4.53 -19.17
C ASP A 394 11.78 -3.00 -19.23
N ASN A 395 12.73 -2.32 -18.58
CA ASN A 395 12.93 -0.86 -18.65
C ASN A 395 11.62 -0.04 -18.49
N ILE A 396 10.91 -0.27 -17.39
CA ILE A 396 9.65 0.39 -17.06
C ILE A 396 9.95 1.72 -16.37
N LYS A 397 9.58 2.82 -17.00
CA LYS A 397 9.71 4.18 -16.47
C LYS A 397 8.34 4.83 -16.45
N THR A 398 7.86 5.14 -15.25
CA THR A 398 6.51 5.69 -15.05
C THR A 398 6.51 6.84 -14.07
N ASP A 399 5.63 7.82 -14.28
CA ASP A 399 5.25 8.78 -13.25
C ASP A 399 3.81 8.52 -12.82
N VAL A 400 3.53 8.58 -11.53
CA VAL A 400 2.20 8.43 -10.94
C VAL A 400 1.87 9.70 -10.18
N VAL A 401 0.79 10.36 -10.56
CA VAL A 401 0.28 11.57 -9.89
C VAL A 401 -1.11 11.26 -9.33
N ILE A 402 -1.25 11.41 -8.01
CA ILE A 402 -2.53 11.38 -7.32
C ILE A 402 -2.80 12.80 -6.82
N ASN A 403 -3.89 13.40 -7.26
CA ASN A 403 -4.29 14.74 -6.84
C ASN A 403 -5.79 14.77 -6.52
N GLY A 404 -6.09 14.82 -5.22
CA GLY A 404 -7.42 14.93 -4.65
C GLY A 404 -8.25 13.67 -4.81
N ALA A 405 -8.73 13.43 -6.04
CA ALA A 405 -9.64 12.35 -6.41
C ALA A 405 -9.27 11.71 -7.75
N ASN A 406 -8.18 12.15 -8.38
CA ASN A 406 -7.74 11.69 -9.69
C ASN A 406 -6.36 11.04 -9.56
N ALA A 407 -6.20 9.89 -10.18
CA ALA A 407 -4.92 9.22 -10.41
C ALA A 407 -4.58 9.28 -11.91
N ASN A 408 -3.35 9.64 -12.22
CA ASN A 408 -2.79 9.59 -13.56
C ASN A 408 -1.45 8.86 -13.51
N VAL A 409 -1.32 7.83 -14.34
CA VAL A 409 -0.09 7.07 -14.57
C VAL A 409 0.40 7.40 -15.97
N ASN A 410 1.53 8.08 -16.06
CA ASN A 410 2.21 8.38 -17.31
C ASN A 410 3.33 7.36 -17.54
N ILE A 411 3.14 6.49 -18.53
CA ILE A 411 4.12 5.48 -18.95
C ILE A 411 5.04 6.14 -19.96
N LYS A 412 6.22 6.59 -19.49
CA LYS A 412 7.25 7.21 -20.33
C LYS A 412 7.91 6.20 -21.25
N SER A 413 8.10 4.98 -20.75
CA SER A 413 8.69 3.87 -21.48
C SER A 413 8.37 2.57 -20.77
N LEU A 414 8.03 1.54 -21.52
CA LEU A 414 7.94 0.16 -21.08
C LEU A 414 8.41 -0.71 -22.25
N ASN A 415 9.40 -1.56 -22.03
CA ASN A 415 9.85 -2.50 -23.06
C ASN A 415 9.01 -3.78 -22.99
N ALA A 416 8.31 -4.07 -24.08
CA ALA A 416 7.52 -5.28 -24.25
C ALA A 416 8.05 -6.06 -25.45
N GLY A 417 8.63 -7.23 -25.21
CA GLY A 417 9.17 -8.08 -26.28
C GLY A 417 10.21 -7.38 -27.18
N GLY A 418 11.01 -6.45 -26.64
CA GLY A 418 11.97 -5.66 -27.41
C GLY A 418 11.42 -4.34 -27.99
N GLY A 419 10.09 -4.20 -28.10
CA GLY A 419 9.43 -2.97 -28.54
C GLY A 419 9.20 -1.97 -27.41
N ASN A 420 8.87 -0.74 -27.73
CA ASN A 420 8.59 0.31 -26.75
C ASN A 420 7.10 0.61 -26.66
N VAL A 421 6.59 0.73 -25.43
CA VAL A 421 5.21 1.12 -25.11
C VAL A 421 5.24 2.41 -24.28
N THR A 422 4.42 3.37 -24.68
CA THR A 422 4.19 4.63 -23.97
C THR A 422 2.71 4.90 -23.83
N GLY A 423 2.33 5.79 -22.92
CA GLY A 423 0.94 6.21 -22.82
C GLY A 423 0.53 6.71 -21.45
N THR A 424 -0.77 6.84 -21.26
CA THR A 424 -1.38 7.29 -20.01
C THR A 424 -2.52 6.39 -19.59
N VAL A 425 -2.62 6.15 -18.29
CA VAL A 425 -3.77 5.50 -17.65
C VAL A 425 -4.28 6.45 -16.58
N SER A 426 -5.57 6.73 -16.55
CA SER A 426 -6.16 7.59 -15.52
C SER A 426 -7.43 6.99 -14.95
N ALA A 427 -7.64 7.26 -13.66
CA ALA A 427 -8.81 6.84 -12.90
C ALA A 427 -9.22 7.94 -11.94
N ASN A 428 -10.49 8.00 -11.54
CA ASN A 428 -10.93 8.90 -10.47
C ASN A 428 -12.00 8.27 -9.57
N THR A 429 -12.30 8.92 -8.45
CA THR A 429 -13.28 8.41 -7.46
C THR A 429 -14.72 8.37 -7.97
N SER A 430 -15.02 9.00 -9.11
CA SER A 430 -16.29 8.83 -9.85
C SER A 430 -16.29 7.59 -10.75
N ASN A 431 -15.25 6.75 -10.66
CA ASN A 431 -15.03 5.56 -11.46
C ASN A 431 -15.02 5.84 -12.97
N ASN A 432 -14.47 6.98 -13.37
CA ASN A 432 -14.10 7.26 -14.76
C ASN A 432 -12.70 6.72 -15.01
N PHE A 433 -12.53 5.93 -16.07
CA PHE A 433 -11.25 5.36 -16.47
C PHE A 433 -10.92 5.75 -17.90
N LYS A 434 -9.66 6.08 -18.16
CA LYS A 434 -9.13 6.29 -19.52
C LYS A 434 -7.80 5.58 -19.68
N ILE A 435 -7.62 4.91 -20.80
CA ILE A 435 -6.40 4.19 -21.18
C ILE A 435 -6.02 4.67 -22.57
N ASN A 436 -4.84 5.26 -22.70
CA ASN A 436 -4.25 5.61 -23.98
C ASN A 436 -2.85 5.02 -24.05
N LEU A 437 -2.64 3.96 -24.82
CA LEU A 437 -1.36 3.27 -24.96
C LEU A 437 -0.97 3.20 -26.43
N LYS A 438 0.31 3.41 -26.72
CA LYS A 438 0.91 3.20 -28.03
C LYS A 438 2.14 2.33 -27.88
N GLY A 439 2.20 1.25 -28.65
CA GLY A 439 3.34 0.36 -28.76
C GLY A 439 3.90 0.37 -30.18
N ASN A 440 5.22 0.29 -30.31
CA ASN A 440 5.88 0.12 -31.61
C ASN A 440 6.93 -1.00 -31.53
N GLY A 441 6.98 -1.83 -32.58
CA GLY A 441 8.04 -2.81 -32.77
C GLY A 441 8.06 -3.94 -31.74
N ILE A 442 6.93 -4.27 -31.12
CA ILE A 442 6.82 -5.35 -30.14
C ILE A 442 6.99 -6.70 -30.83
N ILE A 443 7.86 -7.56 -30.32
CA ILE A 443 8.00 -8.93 -30.82
C ILE A 443 7.20 -9.87 -29.92
N LEU A 444 6.05 -10.35 -30.41
CA LEU A 444 5.07 -11.11 -29.62
C LEU A 444 5.64 -12.39 -29.01
N GLN A 445 6.52 -13.09 -29.74
CA GLN A 445 7.19 -14.30 -29.26
C GLN A 445 8.25 -14.04 -28.17
N ASN A 446 8.75 -12.79 -28.07
CA ASN A 446 9.61 -12.39 -26.97
C ASN A 446 8.80 -11.95 -25.74
N LEU A 447 7.57 -11.44 -25.96
CA LEU A 447 6.67 -11.00 -24.91
C LEU A 447 5.91 -12.18 -24.25
N ILE A 448 5.44 -13.13 -25.07
CA ILE A 448 4.65 -14.30 -24.66
C ILE A 448 5.42 -15.56 -25.04
N LYS A 449 6.03 -16.21 -24.05
CA LYS A 449 6.87 -17.42 -24.27
C LYS A 449 6.13 -18.54 -25.00
N GLY A 450 4.81 -18.64 -24.82
CA GLY A 450 3.95 -19.63 -25.49
C GLY A 450 3.87 -19.48 -27.02
N LEU A 451 4.23 -18.31 -27.57
CA LEU A 451 4.24 -18.06 -29.02
C LEU A 451 5.59 -18.38 -29.67
N ALA A 452 6.65 -18.61 -28.87
CA ALA A 452 7.95 -19.06 -29.38
C ALA A 452 7.90 -20.54 -29.79
N VAL A 453 8.61 -20.88 -30.86
CA VAL A 453 8.66 -22.26 -31.38
C VAL A 453 9.43 -23.16 -30.42
N ASN A 454 8.75 -24.16 -29.86
CA ASN A 454 9.26 -25.10 -28.86
C ASN A 454 9.22 -26.57 -29.34
N GLY A 455 9.60 -26.83 -30.58
CA GLY A 455 9.64 -28.17 -31.17
C GLY A 455 9.27 -28.17 -32.66
N LYS A 456 9.53 -29.28 -33.35
CA LYS A 456 9.40 -29.37 -34.83
C LYS A 456 7.97 -29.41 -35.37
N ASN A 457 6.98 -29.71 -34.52
CA ASN A 457 5.58 -29.91 -34.91
C ASN A 457 4.61 -28.98 -34.17
N TYR A 458 5.11 -28.00 -33.41
CA TYR A 458 4.26 -27.08 -32.67
C TYR A 458 4.11 -25.75 -33.39
N PHE A 459 2.92 -25.17 -33.34
CA PHE A 459 2.72 -23.81 -33.82
C PHE A 459 3.59 -22.81 -33.06
N GLY A 460 4.11 -21.81 -33.77
CA GLY A 460 4.79 -20.66 -33.16
C GLY A 460 5.31 -19.68 -34.20
N ILE A 461 5.75 -18.51 -33.74
CA ILE A 461 6.34 -17.47 -34.61
C ILE A 461 7.85 -17.73 -34.67
N LEU A 462 8.38 -18.04 -35.86
CA LEU A 462 9.79 -18.31 -36.10
C LEU A 462 10.62 -17.02 -36.11
N SER A 463 10.14 -15.99 -36.81
CA SER A 463 10.83 -14.71 -36.96
C SER A 463 9.89 -13.60 -37.42
N GLY A 464 10.35 -12.35 -37.31
CA GLY A 464 9.58 -11.17 -37.70
C GLY A 464 8.45 -10.87 -36.71
N GLY A 465 7.36 -10.30 -37.22
CA GLY A 465 6.15 -10.02 -36.45
C GLY A 465 6.25 -8.78 -35.58
N LYS A 466 7.02 -7.77 -36.03
CA LYS A 466 7.03 -6.45 -35.39
C LYS A 466 5.59 -5.96 -35.28
N THR A 467 5.17 -5.73 -34.04
CA THR A 467 3.80 -5.43 -33.69
C THR A 467 3.68 -4.01 -33.18
N ASP A 468 2.85 -3.23 -33.85
CA ASP A 468 2.43 -1.91 -33.41
C ASP A 468 1.06 -2.02 -32.76
N LEU A 469 0.87 -1.28 -31.66
CA LEU A 469 -0.31 -1.34 -30.81
C LEU A 469 -0.83 0.07 -30.56
N SER A 470 -2.13 0.26 -30.62
CA SER A 470 -2.82 1.48 -30.18
C SER A 470 -4.07 1.11 -29.42
N ILE A 471 -4.13 1.53 -28.16
CA ILE A 471 -5.28 1.37 -27.28
C ILE A 471 -5.73 2.76 -26.90
N ASN A 472 -6.98 3.11 -27.22
CA ASN A 472 -7.60 4.35 -26.76
C ASN A 472 -8.99 4.01 -26.24
N LEU A 473 -9.12 3.83 -24.93
CA LEU A 473 -10.34 3.38 -24.27
C LEU A 473 -10.75 4.38 -23.19
N ASN A 474 -12.05 4.57 -23.03
CA ASN A 474 -12.64 5.27 -21.91
C ASN A 474 -13.87 4.51 -21.40
N THR A 475 -14.13 4.62 -20.09
CA THR A 475 -15.31 4.00 -19.49
C THR A 475 -15.71 4.64 -18.16
N THR A 476 -16.92 4.32 -17.71
CA THR A 476 -17.44 4.63 -16.37
C THR A 476 -18.10 3.40 -15.76
N GLY A 477 -17.88 3.15 -14.47
CA GLY A 477 -18.58 2.06 -13.78
C GLY A 477 -18.00 1.73 -12.42
N ASN A 478 -18.85 1.62 -11.40
CA ASN A 478 -18.43 1.27 -10.04
C ASN A 478 -18.19 -0.24 -9.81
N THR A 479 -18.33 -1.04 -10.87
CA THR A 479 -17.98 -2.47 -10.91
C THR A 479 -17.27 -2.79 -12.21
N VAL A 480 -16.51 -3.88 -12.26
CA VAL A 480 -15.83 -4.35 -13.47
C VAL A 480 -16.83 -4.60 -14.61
N ARG A 481 -17.98 -5.22 -14.32
CA ARG A 481 -19.06 -5.42 -15.29
C ARG A 481 -19.55 -4.10 -15.88
N LYS A 482 -19.93 -3.12 -15.06
CA LYS A 482 -20.41 -1.81 -15.55
C LYS A 482 -19.34 -1.05 -16.35
N ALA A 483 -18.08 -1.12 -15.91
CA ALA A 483 -16.97 -0.53 -16.66
C ALA A 483 -16.80 -1.19 -18.04
N VAL A 484 -17.05 -2.49 -18.19
CA VAL A 484 -17.03 -3.14 -19.49
C VAL A 484 -18.28 -2.79 -20.32
N GLU A 485 -19.46 -2.72 -19.70
CA GLU A 485 -20.73 -2.38 -20.36
C GLU A 485 -20.76 -0.93 -20.92
N ASN A 486 -20.01 -0.03 -20.31
CA ASN A 486 -19.89 1.38 -20.73
C ASN A 486 -18.59 1.68 -21.47
N LEU A 487 -17.84 0.64 -21.88
CA LEU A 487 -16.57 0.82 -22.58
C LEU A 487 -16.81 1.47 -23.95
N ASN A 488 -16.01 2.48 -24.25
CA ASN A 488 -15.95 3.15 -25.55
C ASN A 488 -14.50 3.32 -25.98
N GLY A 489 -14.26 3.39 -27.30
CA GLY A 489 -12.95 3.71 -27.86
C GLY A 489 -12.53 2.77 -28.97
N GLN A 490 -11.23 2.59 -29.13
CA GLN A 490 -10.64 1.83 -30.23
C GLN A 490 -9.41 1.04 -29.77
N LEU A 491 -9.27 -0.17 -30.30
CA LEU A 491 -8.08 -1.00 -30.19
C LEU A 491 -7.61 -1.33 -31.61
N ILE A 492 -6.32 -1.08 -31.89
CA ILE A 492 -5.65 -1.44 -33.15
C ILE A 492 -4.36 -2.17 -32.79
N THR A 493 -4.15 -3.32 -33.42
CA THR A 493 -2.89 -4.07 -33.39
C THR A 493 -2.52 -4.40 -34.82
N VAL A 494 -1.29 -4.10 -35.22
CA VAL A 494 -0.77 -4.39 -36.55
C VAL A 494 0.50 -5.19 -36.43
N VAL A 495 0.52 -6.37 -37.01
CA VAL A 495 1.66 -7.27 -37.09
C VAL A 495 2.20 -7.20 -38.52
N GLY A 496 3.46 -6.81 -38.64
CA GLY A 496 4.16 -6.79 -39.92
C GLY A 496 4.55 -8.18 -40.41
N GLU A 497 5.47 -8.21 -41.37
CA GLU A 497 5.95 -9.46 -41.96
C GLU A 497 6.50 -10.43 -40.91
N SER A 498 6.09 -11.69 -40.99
CA SER A 498 6.53 -12.73 -40.07
C SER A 498 6.57 -14.10 -40.72
N LYS A 499 7.35 -15.00 -40.13
CA LYS A 499 7.37 -16.41 -40.49
C LYS A 499 6.78 -17.21 -39.35
N ILE A 500 5.73 -17.97 -39.63
CA ILE A 500 5.04 -18.78 -38.62
C ILE A 500 5.29 -20.26 -38.92
N GLN A 501 5.65 -21.04 -37.92
CA GLN A 501 5.65 -22.50 -38.01
C GLN A 501 4.22 -23.01 -37.85
N THR A 502 3.76 -23.81 -38.81
CA THR A 502 2.47 -24.51 -38.71
C THR A 502 2.65 -25.78 -37.88
N GLY A 503 1.60 -26.20 -37.18
CA GLY A 503 1.66 -27.39 -36.34
C GLY A 503 0.58 -27.39 -35.27
N ASP A 504 0.70 -28.34 -34.36
CA ASP A 504 -0.21 -28.48 -33.22
C ASP A 504 -0.02 -27.33 -32.24
N PHE A 505 -1.11 -26.85 -31.66
CA PHE A 505 -1.03 -25.85 -30.61
C PHE A 505 -0.88 -26.55 -29.27
N LYS A 506 0.34 -26.57 -28.73
CA LYS A 506 0.65 -27.18 -27.43
C LYS A 506 -0.26 -26.69 -26.30
N TYR A 507 -0.64 -25.40 -26.34
CA TYR A 507 -1.39 -24.73 -25.28
C TYR A 507 -2.87 -24.47 -25.61
N LEU A 508 -3.34 -24.81 -26.82
CA LEU A 508 -4.73 -24.57 -27.26
C LEU A 508 -5.45 -25.86 -27.69
N SER A 509 -4.98 -27.03 -27.27
CA SER A 509 -5.64 -28.30 -27.59
C SER A 509 -7.04 -28.38 -26.94
N GLY A 510 -8.04 -28.82 -27.70
CA GLY A 510 -9.41 -29.04 -27.21
C GLY A 510 -10.30 -27.80 -27.09
N ASN A 511 -9.86 -26.63 -27.54
CA ASN A 511 -10.66 -25.41 -27.51
C ASN A 511 -11.21 -24.99 -28.89
N PHE A 512 -12.12 -24.03 -28.91
CA PHE A 512 -12.75 -23.51 -30.12
C PHE A 512 -11.77 -22.96 -31.17
N VAL A 513 -10.66 -22.36 -30.73
CA VAL A 513 -9.62 -21.86 -31.62
C VAL A 513 -9.00 -23.03 -32.41
N SER A 514 -8.73 -24.17 -31.77
CA SER A 514 -8.26 -25.36 -32.48
C SER A 514 -9.25 -25.89 -33.53
N GLN A 515 -10.57 -25.73 -33.32
CA GLN A 515 -11.60 -26.10 -34.29
C GLN A 515 -11.58 -25.18 -35.53
N ILE A 516 -11.45 -23.87 -35.34
CA ILE A 516 -11.29 -22.92 -36.47
C ILE A 516 -10.02 -23.25 -37.25
N LEU A 517 -8.89 -23.42 -36.57
CA LEU A 517 -7.61 -23.69 -37.21
C LEU A 517 -7.60 -25.04 -37.95
N GLY A 518 -8.31 -26.04 -37.40
CA GLY A 518 -8.59 -27.31 -38.07
C GLY A 518 -9.47 -27.15 -39.32
N ALA A 519 -10.53 -26.34 -39.24
CA ALA A 519 -11.41 -26.04 -40.38
C ALA A 519 -10.66 -25.33 -41.52
N LEU A 520 -9.69 -24.48 -41.18
CA LEU A 520 -8.77 -23.84 -42.14
C LEU A 520 -7.70 -24.80 -42.69
N GLN A 521 -7.65 -26.05 -42.22
CA GLN A 521 -6.71 -27.09 -42.62
C GLN A 521 -5.23 -26.65 -42.55
N LEU A 522 -4.88 -25.78 -41.59
CA LEU A 522 -3.53 -25.22 -41.45
C LEU A 522 -2.44 -26.29 -41.27
N GLN A 523 -2.82 -27.46 -40.78
CA GLN A 523 -1.94 -28.61 -40.55
C GLN A 523 -1.48 -29.29 -41.86
N LYS A 524 -2.22 -29.08 -42.96
CA LYS A 524 -1.89 -29.61 -44.29
C LYS A 524 -1.03 -28.64 -45.12
N LEU A 525 -0.82 -27.42 -44.63
CA LEU A 525 0.06 -26.45 -45.27
C LEU A 525 1.53 -26.81 -45.01
N ASP A 526 2.43 -26.20 -45.78
CA ASP A 526 3.87 -26.29 -45.50
C ASP A 526 4.16 -26.02 -44.02
N LYS A 527 5.25 -26.59 -43.50
CA LYS A 527 5.68 -26.40 -42.10
C LYS A 527 5.92 -24.93 -41.73
N SER A 528 5.97 -24.02 -42.71
CA SER A 528 6.06 -22.59 -42.47
C SER A 528 5.12 -21.77 -43.36
N LEU A 529 4.56 -20.72 -42.78
CA LEU A 529 3.69 -19.74 -43.41
C LEU A 529 4.40 -18.38 -43.43
N ASP A 530 4.57 -17.80 -44.61
CA ASP A 530 5.17 -16.47 -44.77
C ASP A 530 4.03 -15.43 -44.74
N VAL A 531 3.90 -14.75 -43.61
CA VAL A 531 2.86 -13.76 -43.34
C VAL A 531 3.34 -12.40 -43.81
N SER A 532 2.56 -11.76 -44.68
CA SER A 532 2.81 -10.39 -45.11
C SER A 532 2.31 -9.39 -44.07
N CYS A 533 1.14 -9.66 -43.47
CA CYS A 533 0.56 -8.79 -42.45
C CYS A 533 -0.55 -9.49 -41.65
N ALA A 534 -0.79 -9.00 -40.43
CA ALA A 534 -2.02 -9.26 -39.68
C ALA A 534 -2.50 -7.98 -38.98
N VAL A 535 -3.80 -7.75 -38.96
CA VAL A 535 -4.42 -6.59 -38.32
C VAL A 535 -5.57 -7.07 -37.43
N LEU A 536 -5.64 -6.50 -36.24
CA LEU A 536 -6.79 -6.54 -35.35
C LEU A 536 -7.21 -5.11 -35.06
N ARG A 537 -8.39 -4.71 -35.53
CA ARG A 537 -9.03 -3.43 -35.24
C ARG A 537 -10.42 -3.69 -34.68
N THR A 538 -10.75 -2.97 -33.61
CA THR A 538 -12.12 -2.87 -33.13
C THR A 538 -12.46 -1.46 -32.68
N ASP A 539 -13.67 -1.05 -33.04
CA ASP A 539 -14.30 0.18 -32.60
C ASP A 539 -15.39 -0.18 -31.58
N ILE A 540 -15.30 0.37 -30.37
CA ILE A 540 -16.13 0.01 -29.21
C ILE A 540 -17.02 1.19 -28.86
N ALA A 541 -18.33 0.92 -28.74
CA ALA A 541 -19.30 1.90 -28.26
C ALA A 541 -20.28 1.24 -27.28
N ASN A 542 -20.40 1.81 -26.07
CA ASN A 542 -21.30 1.33 -25.01
C ASN A 542 -21.25 -0.19 -24.79
N GLY A 543 -20.02 -0.72 -24.64
CA GLY A 543 -19.79 -2.14 -24.39
C GLY A 543 -20.07 -3.05 -25.59
N LYS A 544 -20.27 -2.49 -26.79
CA LYS A 544 -20.38 -3.24 -28.05
C LYS A 544 -19.14 -2.99 -28.89
N ALA A 545 -18.33 -4.02 -29.08
CA ALA A 545 -17.13 -3.99 -29.91
C ALA A 545 -17.47 -4.46 -31.33
N VAL A 546 -17.21 -3.64 -32.33
CA VAL A 546 -17.44 -3.93 -33.75
C VAL A 546 -16.08 -4.06 -34.45
N PHE A 547 -15.98 -5.02 -35.36
CA PHE A 547 -14.77 -5.34 -36.12
C PHE A 547 -15.08 -5.13 -37.62
N PRO A 548 -15.03 -3.89 -38.14
CA PRO A 548 -15.36 -3.59 -39.53
C PRO A 548 -14.22 -4.01 -40.46
N LYS A 549 -14.30 -5.22 -41.04
CA LYS A 549 -13.20 -5.96 -41.67
C LYS A 549 -11.93 -5.92 -40.81
N GLY A 550 -12.15 -5.83 -39.50
CA GLY A 550 -11.15 -5.41 -38.54
C GLY A 550 -10.17 -6.53 -38.20
N ILE A 551 -10.49 -7.77 -38.55
CA ILE A 551 -9.60 -8.91 -38.40
C ILE A 551 -9.13 -9.30 -39.80
N ALA A 552 -7.88 -8.98 -40.12
CA ALA A 552 -7.27 -9.28 -41.41
C ALA A 552 -5.96 -10.05 -41.20
N PHE A 553 -5.72 -11.03 -42.06
CA PHE A 553 -4.48 -11.81 -42.06
C PHE A 553 -4.15 -12.18 -43.50
N LYS A 554 -2.92 -11.89 -43.95
CA LYS A 554 -2.44 -12.23 -45.29
C LYS A 554 -1.12 -12.96 -45.21
N SER A 555 -1.04 -14.09 -45.88
CA SER A 555 0.19 -14.85 -46.09
C SER A 555 0.31 -15.32 -47.54
N ASN A 556 1.42 -15.97 -47.85
CA ASN A 556 1.66 -16.63 -49.13
C ASN A 556 0.66 -17.76 -49.47
N ARG A 557 -0.07 -18.29 -48.49
CA ARG A 557 -1.03 -19.40 -48.68
C ARG A 557 -2.48 -19.03 -48.36
N ILE A 558 -2.72 -18.16 -47.38
CA ILE A 558 -4.07 -17.88 -46.89
C ILE A 558 -4.26 -16.39 -46.70
N THR A 559 -5.40 -15.91 -47.16
CA THR A 559 -5.94 -14.61 -46.78
C THR A 559 -7.20 -14.84 -45.95
N VAL A 560 -7.28 -14.21 -44.77
CA VAL A 560 -8.47 -14.22 -43.93
C VAL A 560 -8.92 -12.79 -43.73
N VAL A 561 -10.19 -12.54 -44.01
CA VAL A 561 -10.89 -11.32 -43.60
C VAL A 561 -12.07 -11.75 -42.75
N SER A 562 -12.22 -11.11 -41.59
CA SER A 562 -13.33 -11.33 -40.69
C SER A 562 -13.96 -10.02 -40.24
N ASP A 563 -15.29 -10.04 -40.32
CA ASP A 563 -16.20 -9.01 -39.83
C ASP A 563 -16.95 -9.56 -38.62
N GLY A 564 -17.27 -8.73 -37.64
CA GLY A 564 -18.10 -9.20 -36.55
C GLY A 564 -18.33 -8.22 -35.42
N VAL A 565 -19.04 -8.72 -34.41
CA VAL A 565 -19.44 -7.99 -33.22
C VAL A 565 -19.26 -8.86 -31.98
N ILE A 566 -18.76 -8.24 -30.91
CA ILE A 566 -18.84 -8.76 -29.54
C ILE A 566 -19.72 -7.82 -28.72
N ASN A 567 -20.73 -8.37 -28.06
CA ASN A 567 -21.54 -7.65 -27.08
C ASN A 567 -21.02 -7.98 -25.68
N LEU A 568 -20.29 -7.05 -25.07
CA LEU A 568 -19.65 -7.24 -23.76
C LEU A 568 -20.64 -7.14 -22.57
N LYS A 569 -21.92 -6.82 -22.84
CA LYS A 569 -22.99 -6.82 -21.81
C LYS A 569 -23.50 -8.22 -21.53
N ASN A 570 -23.49 -9.11 -22.53
CA ASN A 570 -24.01 -10.47 -22.44
C ASN A 570 -23.05 -11.51 -23.02
N ASP A 571 -21.81 -11.11 -23.27
CA ASP A 571 -20.70 -11.91 -23.76
C ASP A 571 -21.01 -12.63 -25.09
N LYS A 572 -22.01 -12.17 -25.87
CA LYS A 572 -22.37 -12.76 -27.17
C LYS A 572 -21.39 -12.34 -28.26
N ILE A 573 -21.08 -13.29 -29.14
CA ILE A 573 -20.24 -13.07 -30.31
C ILE A 573 -21.00 -13.42 -31.59
N ASP A 574 -20.75 -12.67 -32.66
CA ASP A 574 -21.20 -12.98 -34.02
C ASP A 574 -20.12 -12.51 -35.01
N PHE A 575 -19.37 -13.45 -35.60
CA PHE A 575 -18.33 -13.19 -36.59
C PHE A 575 -18.57 -13.99 -37.86
N SER A 576 -18.29 -13.36 -38.98
CA SER A 576 -18.23 -13.98 -40.31
C SER A 576 -16.79 -14.02 -40.77
N ILE A 577 -16.27 -15.21 -41.02
CA ILE A 577 -14.90 -15.46 -41.48
C ILE A 577 -14.97 -15.94 -42.92
N LYS A 578 -14.28 -15.23 -43.82
CA LYS A 578 -14.13 -15.66 -45.21
C LYS A 578 -12.66 -15.96 -45.51
N PRO A 579 -12.26 -17.24 -45.49
CA PRO A 579 -10.91 -17.62 -45.91
C PRO A 579 -10.83 -17.68 -47.43
N PHE A 580 -9.78 -17.06 -47.99
CA PHE A 580 -9.42 -17.17 -49.39
C PHE A 580 -8.07 -17.86 -49.51
N ASN A 581 -8.01 -18.91 -50.33
CA ASN A 581 -6.77 -19.61 -50.61
C ASN A 581 -6.36 -19.32 -52.05
N GLY A 582 -5.35 -18.48 -52.23
CA GLY A 582 -4.98 -17.94 -53.54
C GLY A 582 -4.40 -18.97 -54.52
N LYS A 583 -4.09 -20.21 -54.10
CA LYS A 583 -3.43 -21.23 -54.94
C LYS A 583 -3.69 -22.70 -54.51
N LEU A 584 -4.91 -23.08 -54.13
CA LEU A 584 -5.22 -24.52 -54.02
C LEU A 584 -5.51 -25.09 -55.42
N ALA A 585 -4.70 -26.07 -55.83
CA ALA A 585 -4.82 -26.77 -57.11
C ALA A 585 -6.04 -27.68 -57.21
N ASP A 586 -6.80 -27.85 -56.11
CA ASP A 586 -7.93 -28.76 -56.03
C ASP A 586 -9.25 -27.97 -55.93
N THR A 587 -9.96 -27.87 -57.06
CA THR A 587 -11.16 -27.04 -57.24
C THR A 587 -12.31 -27.45 -56.30
N ASN A 588 -12.40 -28.73 -55.95
CA ASN A 588 -13.43 -29.25 -55.03
C ASN A 588 -13.18 -28.81 -53.58
N VAL A 589 -11.91 -28.74 -53.17
CA VAL A 589 -11.52 -28.25 -51.85
C VAL A 589 -11.64 -26.73 -51.80
N ALA A 590 -11.24 -26.01 -52.85
CA ALA A 590 -11.41 -24.56 -52.94
C ALA A 590 -12.88 -24.10 -52.87
N GLN A 591 -13.82 -24.86 -53.46
CA GLN A 591 -15.27 -24.59 -53.36
C GLN A 591 -15.86 -24.90 -51.97
N ALA A 592 -15.30 -25.86 -51.23
CA ALA A 592 -15.77 -26.19 -49.88
C ALA A 592 -15.30 -25.16 -48.84
N ILE A 593 -14.07 -24.63 -48.98
CA ILE A 593 -13.51 -23.64 -48.03
C ILE A 593 -13.92 -22.20 -48.39
N SER A 594 -14.42 -21.93 -49.60
CA SER A 594 -14.95 -20.61 -49.96
C SER A 594 -16.30 -20.29 -49.28
N SER A 595 -16.91 -21.28 -48.60
CA SER A 595 -18.08 -21.09 -47.77
C SER A 595 -17.76 -20.17 -46.58
N MET A 596 -18.69 -19.28 -46.26
CA MET A 596 -18.55 -18.36 -45.13
C MET A 596 -18.66 -19.15 -43.83
N LEU A 597 -17.63 -19.09 -42.99
CA LEU A 597 -17.67 -19.66 -41.65
C LEU A 597 -18.29 -18.65 -40.70
N LYS A 598 -19.32 -19.06 -39.96
CA LYS A 598 -19.96 -18.22 -38.94
C LYS A 598 -19.55 -18.70 -37.55
N VAL A 599 -19.08 -17.77 -36.73
CA VAL A 599 -18.79 -17.97 -35.31
C VAL A 599 -19.85 -17.25 -34.49
N SER A 600 -20.62 -17.97 -33.69
CA SER A 600 -21.68 -17.41 -32.87
C SER A 600 -21.68 -17.99 -31.45
N GLY A 601 -22.60 -17.55 -30.59
CA GLY A 601 -22.72 -18.03 -29.21
C GLY A 601 -22.20 -17.00 -28.21
N THR A 602 -21.52 -17.45 -27.17
CA THR A 602 -20.84 -16.57 -26.20
C THR A 602 -19.33 -16.76 -26.25
N VAL A 603 -18.57 -15.82 -25.69
CA VAL A 603 -17.09 -15.93 -25.60
C VAL A 603 -16.65 -17.24 -24.96
N GLU A 604 -17.37 -17.70 -23.92
CA GLU A 604 -17.07 -18.96 -23.23
C GLU A 604 -17.56 -20.21 -23.96
N LYS A 605 -18.65 -20.08 -24.72
CA LYS A 605 -19.28 -21.19 -25.45
C LYS A 605 -19.50 -20.81 -26.93
N PRO A 606 -18.40 -20.56 -27.66
CA PRO A 606 -18.47 -20.23 -29.08
C PRO A 606 -18.88 -21.47 -29.89
N ARG A 607 -19.56 -21.25 -31.01
CA ARG A 607 -20.03 -22.29 -31.93
C ARG A 607 -19.66 -21.92 -33.35
N LEU A 608 -19.10 -22.89 -34.08
CA LEU A 608 -18.76 -22.76 -35.49
C LEU A 608 -19.91 -23.35 -36.31
N ALA A 609 -20.40 -22.61 -37.28
CA ALA A 609 -21.37 -23.06 -38.26
C ALA A 609 -20.88 -22.74 -39.67
N ILE A 610 -21.25 -23.57 -40.63
CA ILE A 610 -21.07 -23.26 -42.06
C ILE A 610 -22.35 -22.55 -42.51
N ASP A 611 -22.22 -21.31 -42.98
CA ASP A 611 -23.35 -20.57 -43.51
C ASP A 611 -23.52 -20.87 -45.00
N ASN A 612 -24.38 -21.83 -45.31
CA ASN A 612 -24.72 -22.22 -46.68
C ASN A 612 -25.79 -21.30 -47.31
N SER A 613 -26.20 -20.22 -46.64
CA SER A 613 -27.31 -19.38 -47.08
C SER A 613 -26.82 -18.01 -47.58
N SER A 614 -27.13 -17.68 -48.84
CA SER A 614 -26.95 -16.34 -49.42
C SER A 614 -27.91 -15.28 -48.82
N VAL A 615 -28.38 -15.46 -47.57
CA VAL A 615 -29.44 -14.67 -46.97
C VAL A 615 -28.97 -14.13 -45.61
N ILE A 616 -28.36 -12.95 -45.65
CA ILE A 616 -28.19 -12.08 -44.49
C ILE A 616 -29.60 -11.63 -44.06
N LYS A 617 -30.27 -12.38 -43.20
CA LYS A 617 -31.48 -11.92 -42.50
C LYS A 617 -31.06 -11.11 -41.28
N ASN A 618 -31.17 -9.78 -41.43
CA ASN A 618 -31.43 -8.78 -40.40
C ASN A 618 -31.23 -9.24 -38.95
N VAL A 619 -30.06 -8.98 -38.37
CA VAL A 619 -29.94 -8.90 -36.90
C VAL A 619 -30.58 -7.58 -36.48
N VAL A 620 -31.91 -7.62 -36.30
CA VAL A 620 -32.71 -6.62 -35.60
C VAL A 620 -32.84 -7.04 -34.13
N GLY A 621 -32.53 -6.12 -33.23
CA GLY A 621 -32.67 -6.22 -31.77
C GLY A 621 -31.40 -5.69 -31.09
N ILE A 622 -31.35 -4.49 -30.50
CA ILE A 622 -32.35 -3.77 -29.71
C ILE A 622 -32.25 -2.28 -30.04
N ALA A 623 -33.37 -1.68 -30.44
CA ALA A 623 -33.56 -0.24 -30.45
C ALA A 623 -33.97 0.21 -29.04
N ALA A 624 -33.10 0.95 -28.37
CA ALA A 624 -33.43 2.02 -27.43
C ALA A 624 -32.13 2.75 -27.06
N THR A 625 -32.05 4.03 -27.40
CA THR A 625 -31.00 5.02 -27.09
C THR A 625 -29.66 4.90 -27.85
N GLY A 626 -29.67 5.13 -29.16
CA GLY A 626 -28.47 5.42 -29.98
C GLY A 626 -28.75 5.28 -31.47
N PRO A 627 -28.15 6.11 -32.36
CA PRO A 627 -28.46 6.07 -33.79
C PRO A 627 -28.11 4.70 -34.38
N ALA A 628 -29.05 4.20 -35.19
CA ALA A 628 -29.07 2.87 -35.77
C ALA A 628 -27.75 2.55 -36.49
N PHE A 629 -27.05 1.52 -36.02
CA PHE A 629 -25.98 0.88 -36.78
C PHE A 629 -26.63 0.06 -37.89
N LEU A 630 -26.98 0.73 -38.99
CA LEU A 630 -27.25 0.07 -40.26
C LEU A 630 -25.91 -0.50 -40.72
N GLY A 631 -25.67 -1.76 -40.35
CA GLY A 631 -24.64 -2.57 -41.00
C GLY A 631 -24.98 -2.61 -42.47
N SER A 632 -24.39 -1.70 -43.25
CA SER A 632 -24.40 -1.77 -44.69
C SER A 632 -23.93 -3.16 -45.06
N GLN A 633 -24.69 -3.85 -45.91
CA GLN A 633 -24.30 -5.09 -46.56
C GLN A 633 -22.88 -4.94 -47.12
N MET A 634 -21.89 -5.36 -46.34
CA MET A 634 -20.51 -5.48 -46.77
C MET A 634 -20.43 -6.85 -47.39
N LEU A 635 -20.62 -6.93 -48.71
CA LEU A 635 -20.13 -8.08 -49.43
C LEU A 635 -18.64 -8.21 -49.07
N LEU A 636 -18.31 -9.32 -48.41
CA LEU A 636 -16.93 -9.78 -48.20
C LEU A 636 -16.35 -10.16 -49.57
N ASP A 637 -16.26 -9.22 -50.50
CA ASP A 637 -15.62 -9.41 -51.80
C ASP A 637 -14.13 -9.72 -51.59
N VAL A 638 -13.52 -10.38 -52.56
CA VAL A 638 -12.07 -10.70 -52.52
C VAL A 638 -11.31 -9.40 -52.32
N ASP A 639 -10.66 -9.26 -51.17
CA ASP A 639 -9.85 -8.10 -50.83
C ASP A 639 -8.38 -8.47 -50.96
N ASP A 640 -7.74 -8.00 -52.02
CA ASP A 640 -6.32 -8.25 -52.29
C ASP A 640 -5.40 -7.51 -51.30
N TYR A 641 -5.94 -6.52 -50.56
CA TYR A 641 -5.22 -5.65 -49.64
C TYR A 641 -5.90 -5.61 -48.25
N PRO A 642 -6.14 -6.77 -47.62
CA PRO A 642 -7.04 -6.91 -46.47
C PRO A 642 -6.55 -6.11 -45.25
N CYS A 643 -5.24 -6.01 -45.04
CA CYS A 643 -4.65 -5.26 -43.94
C CYS A 643 -4.74 -3.74 -44.14
N TYR A 644 -4.62 -3.25 -45.37
CA TYR A 644 -4.87 -1.84 -45.68
C TYR A 644 -6.35 -1.52 -45.46
N THR A 645 -7.26 -2.37 -45.98
CA THR A 645 -8.70 -2.19 -45.80
C THR A 645 -9.09 -2.19 -44.33
N ALA A 646 -8.54 -3.07 -43.49
CA ALA A 646 -8.82 -3.11 -42.05
C ALA A 646 -8.40 -1.81 -41.32
N LEU A 647 -7.34 -1.14 -41.78
CA LEU A 647 -6.78 0.05 -41.15
C LEU A 647 -7.31 1.37 -41.72
N LYS A 648 -8.13 1.31 -42.77
CA LYS A 648 -8.64 2.51 -43.44
C LYS A 648 -9.42 3.43 -42.48
N GLY A 649 -9.15 4.73 -42.54
CA GLY A 649 -9.72 5.73 -41.63
C GLY A 649 -9.08 5.75 -40.24
N THR A 650 -7.94 5.11 -40.05
CA THR A 650 -7.14 5.18 -38.81
C THR A 650 -5.81 5.88 -39.05
N THR A 651 -5.11 6.26 -37.98
CA THR A 651 -3.74 6.78 -38.08
C THR A 651 -2.73 5.78 -38.64
N TYR A 652 -3.12 4.52 -38.78
CA TYR A 652 -2.31 3.38 -39.21
C TYR A 652 -2.59 2.97 -40.66
N GLU A 653 -3.51 3.66 -41.36
CA GLU A 653 -3.90 3.36 -42.74
C GLU A 653 -2.70 3.27 -43.70
N ASN A 654 -1.71 4.16 -43.53
CA ASN A 654 -0.56 4.26 -44.42
C ASN A 654 0.57 3.25 -44.12
N MET A 655 0.39 2.30 -43.19
CA MET A 655 1.41 1.27 -42.94
C MET A 655 1.50 0.21 -44.03
N PHE A 656 0.46 0.05 -44.84
CA PHE A 656 0.46 -0.84 -46.00
C PHE A 656 0.16 -0.03 -47.25
N GLU A 657 0.75 -0.43 -48.39
CA GLU A 657 0.54 0.25 -49.66
C GLU A 657 -0.93 0.21 -50.07
N ALA A 658 -1.47 1.39 -50.39
CA ALA A 658 -2.80 1.50 -50.97
C ALA A 658 -2.81 0.87 -52.37
N PRO A 659 -3.88 0.18 -52.78
CA PRO A 659 -3.99 -0.37 -54.12
C PRO A 659 -3.86 0.71 -55.20
N SER A 660 -3.04 0.47 -56.23
CA SER A 660 -2.90 1.35 -57.39
C SER A 660 -4.13 1.24 -58.30
N GLY A 661 -4.89 2.33 -58.43
CA GLY A 661 -6.09 2.40 -59.28
C GLY A 661 -7.41 2.28 -58.50
N VAL A 662 -7.82 3.36 -57.81
CA VAL A 662 -9.07 3.37 -57.03
C VAL A 662 -10.28 3.66 -57.93
N LYS A 663 -11.02 2.62 -58.34
CA LYS A 663 -12.46 2.76 -58.63
C LYS A 663 -13.23 2.60 -57.32
N ALA A 664 -13.62 3.74 -56.73
CA ALA A 664 -14.84 4.03 -55.96
C ALA A 664 -15.58 2.95 -55.10
N ALA A 665 -14.99 1.82 -54.71
CA ALA A 665 -15.67 0.80 -53.91
C ALA A 665 -15.44 0.95 -52.39
N GLY A 666 -14.40 1.67 -51.97
CA GLY A 666 -14.03 1.79 -50.56
C GLY A 666 -14.57 3.04 -49.82
N GLN A 667 -15.27 3.96 -50.50
CA GLN A 667 -15.71 5.23 -49.89
C GLN A 667 -16.98 5.08 -49.03
N SER A 668 -17.88 4.14 -49.36
CA SER A 668 -19.17 3.98 -48.65
C SER A 668 -19.07 3.28 -47.30
N VAL A 669 -18.05 2.44 -47.08
CA VAL A 669 -17.86 1.66 -45.84
C VAL A 669 -17.52 2.56 -44.65
N TYR A 670 -16.80 3.64 -44.91
CA TYR A 670 -16.10 4.42 -43.87
C TYR A 670 -16.74 5.77 -43.56
N GLN A 671 -17.56 6.33 -44.44
CA GLN A 671 -18.31 7.56 -44.13
C GLN A 671 -19.27 7.35 -42.95
N GLY A 672 -19.90 6.18 -42.84
CA GLY A 672 -20.79 5.86 -41.71
C GLY A 672 -20.12 5.87 -40.33
N ALA A 673 -18.82 5.55 -40.23
CA ALA A 673 -18.08 5.57 -38.95
C ALA A 673 -17.60 6.99 -38.57
N SER A 674 -17.17 7.79 -39.55
CA SER A 674 -16.77 9.20 -39.37
C SER A 674 -17.94 10.10 -38.96
N ASP A 675 -19.12 9.84 -39.54
CA ASP A 675 -20.35 10.58 -39.21
C ASP A 675 -20.85 10.25 -37.79
N VAL A 676 -20.49 9.09 -37.22
CA VAL A 676 -20.81 8.73 -35.83
C VAL A 676 -19.96 9.51 -34.83
N VAL A 677 -18.68 9.76 -35.14
CA VAL A 677 -17.79 10.57 -34.29
C VAL A 677 -18.21 12.04 -34.34
N THR A 678 -18.48 12.57 -35.54
CA THR A 678 -18.94 13.95 -35.73
C THR A 678 -20.36 14.17 -35.20
N GLY A 679 -21.25 13.19 -35.42
CA GLY A 679 -22.63 13.18 -34.93
C GLY A 679 -22.71 13.09 -33.41
N GLY A 680 -21.89 12.24 -32.76
CA GLY A 680 -21.80 12.17 -31.30
C GLY A 680 -21.31 13.48 -30.66
N ILE A 681 -20.34 14.16 -31.29
CA ILE A 681 -19.84 15.47 -30.84
C ILE A 681 -20.92 16.55 -31.02
N ASN A 682 -21.65 16.54 -32.15
CA ASN A 682 -22.75 17.49 -32.40
C ASN A 682 -23.95 17.25 -31.47
N LEU A 683 -24.28 16.00 -31.14
CA LEU A 683 -25.38 15.67 -30.23
C LEU A 683 -25.08 16.12 -28.79
N VAL A 684 -23.82 16.05 -28.35
CA VAL A 684 -23.38 16.61 -27.06
C VAL A 684 -23.42 18.14 -27.09
N ASN A 685 -23.01 18.77 -28.18
CA ASN A 685 -23.10 20.23 -28.36
C ASN A 685 -24.55 20.74 -28.42
N ASP A 686 -25.44 20.01 -29.08
CA ASP A 686 -26.86 20.39 -29.22
C ASP A 686 -27.67 20.08 -27.96
N ALA A 687 -27.33 19.02 -27.22
CA ALA A 687 -27.86 18.78 -25.87
C ALA A 687 -27.39 19.87 -24.90
N ALA A 688 -26.12 20.30 -24.97
CA ALA A 688 -25.60 21.41 -24.18
C ALA A 688 -26.28 22.74 -24.53
N LYS A 689 -26.53 23.02 -25.82
CA LYS A 689 -27.31 24.19 -26.29
C LYS A 689 -28.77 24.11 -25.87
N GLY A 690 -29.39 22.92 -25.90
CA GLY A 690 -30.77 22.69 -25.47
C GLY A 690 -30.95 22.98 -23.98
N VAL A 691 -30.00 22.52 -23.15
CA VAL A 691 -29.95 22.84 -21.71
C VAL A 691 -29.70 24.34 -21.49
N LEU A 692 -28.80 24.97 -22.25
CA LEU A 692 -28.57 26.42 -22.19
C LEU A 692 -29.79 27.26 -22.62
N ASN A 693 -30.58 26.79 -23.57
CA ASN A 693 -31.81 27.45 -24.03
C ASN A 693 -32.95 27.25 -23.03
N LEU A 694 -33.04 26.09 -22.38
CA LEU A 694 -33.97 25.86 -21.26
C LEU A 694 -33.64 26.73 -20.04
N LEU A 695 -32.36 27.00 -19.78
CA LEU A 695 -31.90 27.92 -18.73
C LEU A 695 -32.07 29.41 -19.09
N ARG A 696 -32.28 29.74 -20.37
CA ARG A 696 -32.46 31.12 -20.86
C ARG A 696 -33.92 31.50 -21.17
N GLY A 697 -34.88 30.57 -21.05
CA GLY A 697 -36.26 30.79 -21.47
C GLY A 697 -37.31 30.55 -20.38
N LYS A 698 -37.47 31.51 -19.47
CA LYS A 698 -38.76 31.99 -18.91
C LYS A 698 -38.51 33.23 -18.04
N LYS A 699 -38.61 34.41 -18.65
CA LYS A 699 -39.22 35.58 -18.02
C LYS A 699 -40.56 35.82 -18.72
#